data_AF-A0AAE3XKG1-F1
#
_entry.id   AF-A0AAE3XKG1-F1
#
_cell.length_a   1.000
_cell.length_b   1.000
_cell.length_c   1.000
_cell.angle_alpha   90.00
_cell.angle_beta   90.00
_cell.angle_gamma   90.00
#
_symmetry.space_group_name_H-M   'P 1'
#
loop_
_entity.id
_entity.type
_entity.pdbx_description
1 polymer ?
#
loop_
_entity_poly.entity_id
_entity_poly.type
_entity_poly.pdbx_seq_one_letter_code
_entity_poly.pdbx_strand_id
1 'polypeptide(L)'
;MPARRSATVMLLTALLTACGSGSGGSGTTPVPTPTPTPAPTPTPAPAPTQPGVNWSDPATWGGTLPTAGQKVTLPAGKRVLLDTTPPDLGGLTIPTGSVLEFDDRADRTLRAEWIMVHGELRIGSEAKPFTHHAEILLTNKAPGEDVMGMGDRVLGVMDGTLDLHGQPRLAWTRLNATARRGSSTLTLDRAPDWQPGDSLTLTGTDFNPAQTEQVTVQRVSGSTVTLASPLKYTHWGDPITVAGLGVNERAEVGLLTRNVVVAATDDAAQTGVGSHVMIMGNSTARIEGAEFSRVGQLNTLRRYPVHFHQLGSAPASYLRGSSVHESYNRCVVVHGTRDLRVQDNVTFDNIGHCIFLEDGDETGNTLSGNLVTRVKAPDAKQGQTPLLDSDKRPAGYWITHPANTVRNNVAAGVDGSGFWLAFPEHPTGLAAARTDIWPRRTPLGDFSGNVAHSTDRGLNLDNGPKADGTTEVTYYAPVTTPGDPKSAPVTATLDTFTAYKNRDHGVWLRGKGHVLLNATLADNGVGATFASDDSTLKGGILIGETPNLGQPEGWEPTGTGGRALPRPWDPSFPIRGYQFYDGHVTIDGATLAGFTPDATRQASGLGYLTKNAFSLVPINNALNLRWADASPRVYFPAAQPDKDGDKAATFLDTDGTVTGQAGLTVTASPLLKGAPDCTPNAGWNASTCPGAYTRLWLQDVRGGKLAPVTVTGPHGTVSLTGTPGSFTSFSTSARLNQTYTLTPSAASPHLRLGLQNRQPGDTLTVTLPAATEPRIYRDWWIDNRNLLKKVTPAALPGTTGDSYAYENGQLTLKLVVQASRDYAQVEICTTDLCK
;
A
#
# COMPACT_ATOMS: atom_id res chain seq x y z
N MET A 1 21.51 -60.36 29.50
CA MET A 1 21.62 -60.17 30.96
C MET A 1 22.93 -59.46 31.24
N PRO A 2 23.00 -58.64 32.29
CA PRO A 2 21.90 -58.03 33.06
C PRO A 2 22.12 -56.51 33.18
N ALA A 3 21.23 -55.65 33.68
CA ALA A 3 19.89 -55.69 34.30
C ALA A 3 19.54 -54.19 34.54
N ARG A 4 18.34 -53.67 34.79
CA ARG A 4 16.90 -54.00 34.91
C ARG A 4 16.27 -52.60 35.25
N ARG A 5 15.00 -52.20 35.09
CA ARG A 5 13.65 -52.71 35.43
C ARG A 5 12.63 -51.83 34.65
N SER A 6 11.63 -52.36 33.93
CA SER A 6 10.22 -52.66 34.34
C SER A 6 9.39 -51.39 34.69
N ALA A 7 8.14 -51.18 34.27
CA ALA A 7 7.05 -52.12 33.96
C ALA A 7 5.96 -51.51 33.05
N THR A 8 5.22 -52.42 32.40
CA THR A 8 4.03 -52.28 31.54
C THR A 8 2.73 -52.31 32.38
N VAL A 9 1.64 -51.68 31.92
CA VAL A 9 0.26 -52.20 32.06
C VAL A 9 -0.59 -51.83 30.83
N MET A 10 -1.26 -52.86 30.28
CA MET A 10 -2.29 -52.94 29.23
C MET A 10 -3.70 -52.85 29.91
N LEU A 11 -4.85 -52.51 29.30
CA LEU A 11 -5.63 -53.28 28.30
C LEU A 11 -7.09 -52.71 28.17
N LEU A 12 -7.73 -52.90 26.98
CA LEU A 12 -9.18 -53.14 26.68
C LEU A 12 -10.21 -52.00 26.91
N THR A 13 -11.26 -51.71 26.10
CA THR A 13 -12.28 -52.43 25.28
C THR A 13 -13.00 -51.41 24.35
N ALA A 14 -13.24 -51.61 23.04
CA ALA A 14 -14.31 -52.34 22.31
C ALA A 14 -15.65 -51.59 22.01
N LEU A 15 -15.96 -51.50 20.69
CA LEU A 15 -17.26 -51.37 19.95
C LEU A 15 -18.16 -50.12 20.05
N LEU A 16 -18.48 -49.50 18.90
CA LEU A 16 -19.77 -49.67 18.17
C LEU A 16 -19.82 -48.86 16.85
N THR A 17 -20.26 -49.54 15.78
CA THR A 17 -20.73 -49.01 14.51
C THR A 17 -22.20 -48.59 14.60
N ALA A 18 -22.59 -47.46 13.99
CA ALA A 18 -23.95 -47.23 13.49
C ALA A 18 -23.96 -46.18 12.38
N CYS A 19 -24.53 -46.55 11.23
CA CYS A 19 -24.95 -45.65 10.16
C CYS A 19 -26.21 -44.87 10.58
N GLY A 20 -26.37 -43.64 10.09
CA GLY A 20 -27.59 -42.86 10.26
C GLY A 20 -27.55 -41.51 9.54
N SER A 21 -28.19 -41.48 8.37
CA SER A 21 -28.52 -40.32 7.55
C SER A 21 -29.35 -39.24 8.28
N GLY A 22 -29.18 -37.96 7.91
CA GLY A 22 -30.22 -36.95 8.18
C GLY A 22 -29.76 -35.49 8.23
N SER A 23 -29.90 -34.80 7.09
CA SER A 23 -30.38 -33.42 6.91
C SER A 23 -29.83 -32.24 7.74
N GLY A 24 -29.30 -31.25 6.99
CA GLY A 24 -29.69 -29.84 7.13
C GLY A 24 -29.14 -29.07 8.33
N GLY A 25 -27.99 -28.42 8.16
CA GLY A 25 -27.46 -27.42 9.08
C GLY A 25 -27.04 -26.17 8.33
N SER A 26 -27.78 -25.09 8.56
CA SER A 26 -27.58 -23.72 8.09
C SER A 26 -26.12 -23.26 8.15
N GLY A 27 -25.63 -22.69 7.04
CA GLY A 27 -24.40 -21.92 7.02
C GLY A 27 -24.49 -20.76 8.00
N THR A 28 -23.69 -20.84 9.06
CA THR A 28 -23.53 -19.77 10.04
C THR A 28 -22.83 -18.59 9.37
N THR A 29 -23.53 -17.46 9.34
CA THR A 29 -23.03 -16.11 9.11
C THR A 29 -21.72 -15.86 9.88
N PRO A 30 -20.78 -15.06 9.34
CA PRO A 30 -19.57 -14.68 10.06
C PRO A 30 -19.96 -13.99 11.38
N VAL A 31 -19.41 -14.49 12.48
CA VAL A 31 -19.48 -13.87 13.80
C VAL A 31 -18.78 -12.51 13.73
N PRO A 32 -19.34 -11.42 14.28
CA PRO A 32 -18.65 -10.14 14.33
C PRO A 32 -17.33 -10.28 15.07
N THR A 33 -16.25 -9.79 14.45
CA THR A 33 -14.90 -9.74 15.00
C THR A 33 -14.94 -9.10 16.40
N PRO A 34 -14.24 -9.67 17.41
CA PRO A 34 -14.21 -9.09 18.74
C PRO A 34 -13.67 -7.66 18.68
N THR A 35 -14.34 -6.76 19.40
CA THR A 35 -13.90 -5.39 19.66
C THR A 35 -12.45 -5.42 20.15
N PRO A 36 -11.54 -4.60 19.61
CA PRO A 36 -10.15 -4.60 20.04
C PRO A 36 -10.07 -4.37 21.55
N THR A 37 -9.26 -5.19 22.24
CA THR A 37 -8.93 -4.99 23.65
C THR A 37 -8.48 -3.53 23.85
N PRO A 38 -9.14 -2.75 24.71
CA PRO A 38 -8.70 -1.39 24.98
C PRO A 38 -7.25 -1.42 25.47
N ALA A 39 -6.38 -0.64 24.84
CA ALA A 39 -5.14 -0.23 25.49
C ALA A 39 -5.51 0.36 26.87
N PRO A 40 -4.68 0.20 27.92
CA PRO A 40 -4.97 0.73 29.24
C PRO A 40 -5.39 2.20 29.11
N THR A 41 -6.57 2.51 29.63
CA THR A 41 -7.13 3.86 29.61
C THR A 41 -6.11 4.81 30.25
N PRO A 42 -5.54 5.77 29.51
CA PRO A 42 -4.67 6.76 30.11
C PRO A 42 -5.47 7.53 31.17
N THR A 43 -4.84 7.87 32.28
CA THR A 43 -5.45 8.68 33.34
C THR A 43 -5.97 9.99 32.71
N PRO A 44 -7.25 10.38 32.93
CA PRO A 44 -7.80 11.61 32.37
C PRO A 44 -6.95 12.82 32.76
N ALA A 45 -6.92 13.82 31.87
CA ALA A 45 -6.20 15.07 32.11
C ALA A 45 -6.60 15.64 33.49
N PRO A 46 -5.65 15.93 34.40
CA PRO A 46 -5.98 16.54 35.68
C PRO A 46 -6.67 17.89 35.46
N ALA A 47 -7.63 18.20 36.33
CA ALA A 47 -8.23 19.54 36.36
C ALA A 47 -7.11 20.59 36.55
N PRO A 48 -7.22 21.78 35.95
CA PRO A 48 -6.19 22.79 36.13
C PRO A 48 -6.15 23.20 37.59
N THR A 49 -4.95 23.29 38.17
CA THR A 49 -4.76 23.58 39.59
C THR A 49 -4.61 25.09 39.87
N GLN A 50 -4.54 25.90 38.82
CA GLN A 50 -4.30 27.34 38.89
C GLN A 50 -5.54 28.12 39.39
N PRO A 51 -5.35 29.24 40.11
CA PRO A 51 -6.45 30.14 40.47
C PRO A 51 -7.20 30.64 39.24
N GLY A 52 -8.53 30.47 39.25
CA GLY A 52 -9.43 30.89 38.17
C GLY A 52 -9.70 32.39 38.16
N VAL A 53 -9.58 33.02 37.00
CA VAL A 53 -10.02 34.40 36.73
C VAL A 53 -10.79 34.43 35.40
N ASN A 54 -11.66 35.40 35.21
CA ASN A 54 -12.47 35.52 33.99
C ASN A 54 -11.81 36.42 32.96
N TRP A 55 -11.91 36.08 31.68
CA TRP A 55 -11.44 36.92 30.59
C TRP A 55 -12.16 38.28 30.60
N SER A 56 -13.47 38.28 30.88
CA SER A 56 -14.29 39.50 30.86
C SER A 56 -14.02 40.47 32.02
N ASP A 57 -13.23 40.10 33.02
CA ASP A 57 -12.90 40.95 34.16
C ASP A 57 -11.69 41.85 33.84
N PRO A 58 -11.82 43.18 33.81
CA PRO A 58 -10.70 44.09 33.60
C PRO A 58 -9.54 43.87 34.59
N ALA A 59 -9.80 43.38 35.81
CA ALA A 59 -8.77 43.08 36.79
C ALA A 59 -7.81 41.97 36.35
N THR A 60 -8.26 41.03 35.51
CA THR A 60 -7.41 40.01 34.86
C THR A 60 -6.29 40.67 34.04
N TRP A 61 -6.56 41.86 33.49
CA TRP A 61 -5.71 42.56 32.52
C TRP A 61 -5.08 43.84 33.08
N GLY A 62 -5.01 43.98 34.40
CA GLY A 62 -4.44 45.19 35.03
C GLY A 62 -5.31 46.44 34.90
N GLY A 63 -6.61 46.27 34.62
CA GLY A 63 -7.63 47.32 34.65
C GLY A 63 -8.29 47.65 33.31
N THR A 64 -7.77 47.15 32.18
CA THR A 64 -8.34 47.40 30.84
C THR A 64 -8.40 46.11 30.03
N LEU A 65 -9.56 45.79 29.47
CA LEU A 65 -9.72 44.61 28.61
C LEU A 65 -8.88 44.70 27.33
N PRO A 66 -8.44 43.56 26.76
CA PRO A 66 -7.78 43.54 25.46
C PRO A 66 -8.63 44.18 24.36
N THR A 67 -7.97 44.87 23.43
CA THR A 67 -8.61 45.57 22.30
C THR A 67 -8.28 44.91 20.96
N ALA A 68 -9.05 45.25 19.91
CA ALA A 68 -8.85 44.66 18.58
C ALA A 68 -7.44 44.94 18.03
N GLY A 69 -6.81 43.92 17.45
CA GLY A 69 -5.44 43.96 16.91
C GLY A 69 -4.34 43.88 17.97
N GLN A 70 -4.68 43.86 19.26
CA GLN A 70 -3.69 43.76 20.33
C GLN A 70 -3.08 42.35 20.38
N LYS A 71 -1.76 42.27 20.53
CA LYS A 71 -1.05 41.04 20.91
C LYS A 71 -1.14 40.87 22.42
N VAL A 72 -1.72 39.77 22.88
CA VAL A 72 -2.12 39.54 24.27
C VAL A 72 -1.30 38.40 24.86
N THR A 73 -0.82 38.57 26.09
CA THR A 73 -0.22 37.49 26.89
C THR A 73 -1.08 37.26 28.12
N LEU A 74 -1.44 36.00 28.39
CA LEU A 74 -2.21 35.66 29.59
C LEU A 74 -1.42 35.95 30.88
N PRO A 75 -2.09 36.35 31.97
CA PRO A 75 -1.43 36.53 33.27
C PRO A 75 -0.77 35.23 33.74
N ALA A 76 0.51 35.32 34.10
CA ALA A 76 1.32 34.16 34.48
C ALA A 76 0.73 33.42 35.69
N GLY A 77 0.69 32.08 35.60
CA GLY A 77 0.25 31.19 36.68
C GLY A 77 -1.26 31.23 36.96
N LYS A 78 -2.06 31.79 36.05
CA LYS A 78 -3.52 31.87 36.18
C LYS A 78 -4.21 30.92 35.22
N ARG A 79 -5.39 30.44 35.63
CA ARG A 79 -6.38 29.86 34.72
C ARG A 79 -7.34 30.97 34.32
N VAL A 80 -7.26 31.40 33.07
CA VAL A 80 -8.19 32.39 32.50
C VAL A 80 -9.31 31.67 31.79
N LEU A 81 -10.53 31.89 32.26
CA LEU A 81 -11.74 31.35 31.68
C LEU A 81 -12.24 32.31 30.58
N LEU A 82 -12.31 31.83 29.33
CA LEU A 82 -12.87 32.56 28.19
C LEU A 82 -14.40 32.54 28.28
N ASP A 83 -14.95 33.43 29.09
CA ASP A 83 -16.38 33.56 29.40
C ASP A 83 -17.13 34.56 28.51
N THR A 84 -16.41 35.22 27.59
CA THR A 84 -16.96 36.11 26.57
C THR A 84 -16.17 35.94 25.26
N THR A 85 -16.72 36.41 24.14
CA THR A 85 -16.00 36.49 22.86
C THR A 85 -15.12 37.75 22.84
N PRO A 86 -13.78 37.64 22.83
CA PRO A 86 -12.90 38.79 22.75
C PRO A 86 -12.97 39.46 21.37
N PRO A 87 -12.51 40.72 21.23
CA PRO A 87 -12.28 41.30 19.92
C PRO A 87 -11.19 40.53 19.16
N ASP A 88 -11.15 40.65 17.82
CA ASP A 88 -10.09 40.06 16.99
C ASP A 88 -8.70 40.45 17.50
N LEU A 89 -7.90 39.48 17.96
CA LEU A 89 -6.57 39.73 18.52
C LEU A 89 -5.49 39.75 17.43
N GLY A 90 -4.42 40.51 17.64
CA GLY A 90 -3.22 40.48 16.79
C GLY A 90 -2.28 39.32 17.09
N GLY A 91 -2.59 38.52 18.12
CA GLY A 91 -1.81 37.38 18.59
C GLY A 91 -2.16 37.05 20.04
N LEU A 92 -2.06 35.78 20.43
CA LEU A 92 -2.31 35.33 21.80
C LEU A 92 -1.21 34.41 22.29
N THR A 93 -0.55 34.76 23.39
CA THR A 93 0.44 33.92 24.08
C THR A 93 -0.12 33.39 25.38
N ILE A 94 -0.09 32.06 25.53
CA ILE A 94 -0.38 31.34 26.77
C ILE A 94 0.95 30.92 27.39
N PRO A 95 1.47 31.65 28.39
CA PRO A 95 2.77 31.34 28.97
C PRO A 95 2.72 30.09 29.85
N THR A 96 3.88 29.46 30.03
CA THR A 96 4.05 28.29 30.90
C THR A 96 3.41 28.48 32.27
N GLY A 97 2.75 27.44 32.77
CA GLY A 97 2.04 27.46 34.05
C GLY A 97 0.67 28.16 34.01
N SER A 98 0.27 28.74 32.88
CA SER A 98 -1.03 29.39 32.70
C SER A 98 -1.94 28.57 31.80
N VAL A 99 -3.25 28.74 31.96
CA VAL A 99 -4.27 27.98 31.20
C VAL A 99 -5.29 28.94 30.62
N LEU A 100 -5.57 28.81 29.32
CA LEU A 100 -6.79 29.35 28.72
C LEU A 100 -7.82 28.23 28.67
N GLU A 101 -8.97 28.41 29.31
CA GLU A 101 -10.06 27.44 29.26
C GLU A 101 -11.31 28.07 28.67
N PHE A 102 -11.93 27.42 27.69
CA PHE A 102 -13.20 27.88 27.13
C PHE A 102 -14.35 27.57 28.08
N ASP A 103 -15.21 28.58 28.32
CA ASP A 103 -16.37 28.41 29.18
C ASP A 103 -17.53 27.72 28.46
N ASP A 104 -17.86 26.50 28.88
CA ASP A 104 -18.90 25.65 28.28
C ASP A 104 -20.33 25.98 28.76
N ARG A 105 -20.63 27.28 28.93
CA ARG A 105 -21.98 27.76 29.28
C ARG A 105 -22.71 28.40 28.10
N ALA A 106 -22.01 28.64 27.00
CA ALA A 106 -22.57 29.14 25.74
C ALA A 106 -21.51 29.01 24.65
N ASP A 107 -21.86 29.33 23.41
CA ASP A 107 -20.94 29.32 22.29
C ASP A 107 -19.79 30.32 22.48
N ARG A 108 -18.59 29.96 22.04
CA ARG A 108 -17.37 30.76 22.22
C ARG A 108 -16.57 30.83 20.93
N THR A 109 -16.20 32.03 20.53
CA THR A 109 -15.30 32.25 19.40
C THR A 109 -14.06 32.99 19.88
N LEU A 110 -12.88 32.53 19.45
CA LEU A 110 -11.60 33.21 19.63
C LEU A 110 -11.01 33.49 18.26
N ARG A 111 -10.81 34.77 17.94
CA ARG A 111 -10.22 35.21 16.67
C ARG A 111 -8.85 35.83 16.92
N ALA A 112 -7.83 35.35 16.24
CA ALA A 112 -6.46 35.86 16.38
C ALA A 112 -5.66 35.67 15.08
N GLU A 113 -4.64 36.48 14.82
CA GLU A 113 -3.69 36.21 13.73
C GLU A 113 -2.89 34.91 13.96
N TRP A 114 -2.54 34.64 15.22
CA TRP A 114 -1.85 33.44 15.68
C TRP A 114 -2.08 33.20 17.17
N ILE A 115 -1.90 31.96 17.60
CA ILE A 115 -1.95 31.56 19.01
C ILE A 115 -0.70 30.74 19.33
N MET A 116 -0.02 31.10 20.42
CA MET A 116 1.13 30.38 20.95
C MET A 116 0.86 29.81 22.32
N VAL A 117 1.03 28.49 22.45
CA VAL A 117 0.75 27.73 23.67
C VAL A 117 2.05 27.18 24.26
N HIS A 118 2.52 27.82 25.33
CA HIS A 118 3.58 27.31 26.21
C HIS A 118 3.03 26.79 27.56
N GLY A 119 1.82 27.23 27.92
CA GLY A 119 1.01 26.70 29.01
C GLY A 119 0.02 25.67 28.49
N GLU A 120 -1.26 25.91 28.70
CA GLU A 120 -2.33 25.02 28.24
C GLU A 120 -3.47 25.78 27.56
N LEU A 121 -3.92 25.28 26.40
CA LEU A 121 -5.18 25.68 25.78
C LEU A 121 -6.17 24.52 25.93
N ARG A 122 -7.32 24.79 26.58
CA ARG A 122 -8.33 23.78 26.90
C ARG A 122 -9.71 24.17 26.38
N ILE A 123 -10.26 23.34 25.50
CA ILE A 123 -11.67 23.37 25.07
C ILE A 123 -12.27 22.01 25.40
N GLY A 124 -12.97 21.93 26.54
CA GLY A 124 -13.41 20.64 27.08
C GLY A 124 -12.25 19.80 27.61
N SER A 125 -12.57 18.57 28.02
CA SER A 125 -11.59 17.56 28.42
C SER A 125 -12.13 16.17 28.08
N GLU A 126 -11.27 15.16 28.05
CA GLU A 126 -11.68 13.77 27.80
C GLU A 126 -12.81 13.30 28.74
N ALA A 127 -12.79 13.71 30.01
CA ALA A 127 -13.83 13.36 30.98
C ALA A 127 -15.08 14.25 30.92
N LYS A 128 -14.95 15.46 30.35
CA LYS A 128 -16.04 16.43 30.21
C LYS A 128 -15.87 17.18 28.89
N PRO A 129 -16.34 16.61 27.77
CA PRO A 129 -16.26 17.25 26.47
C PRO A 129 -17.03 18.56 26.44
N PHE A 130 -16.59 19.50 25.61
CA PHE A 130 -17.26 20.77 25.37
C PHE A 130 -18.60 20.50 24.68
N THR A 131 -19.68 21.08 25.19
CA THR A 131 -21.05 20.76 24.77
C THR A 131 -21.67 21.80 23.85
N HIS A 132 -21.21 23.05 23.93
CA HIS A 132 -21.60 24.16 23.06
C HIS A 132 -20.72 24.23 21.80
N HIS A 133 -20.88 25.27 20.98
CA HIS A 133 -19.98 25.53 19.85
C HIS A 133 -18.75 26.33 20.28
N ALA A 134 -17.56 25.81 20.06
CA ALA A 134 -16.30 26.52 20.27
C ALA A 134 -15.53 26.65 18.96
N GLU A 135 -15.06 27.86 18.66
CA GLU A 135 -14.39 28.14 17.39
C GLU A 135 -13.11 28.95 17.62
N ILE A 136 -12.01 28.46 17.05
CA ILE A 136 -10.76 29.22 16.89
C ILE A 136 -10.65 29.59 15.42
N LEU A 137 -10.72 30.89 15.12
CA LEU A 137 -10.53 31.42 13.76
C LEU A 137 -9.22 32.18 13.64
N LEU A 138 -8.34 31.69 12.78
CA LEU A 138 -7.07 32.36 12.49
C LEU A 138 -7.20 33.35 11.33
N THR A 139 -7.09 34.64 11.66
CA THR A 139 -7.17 35.76 10.72
C THR A 139 -5.84 35.97 9.99
N ASN A 140 -5.81 36.81 8.95
CA ASN A 140 -4.58 37.15 8.23
C ASN A 140 -4.52 38.63 7.82
N LYS A 141 -4.68 39.52 8.81
CA LYS A 141 -4.52 40.97 8.67
C LYS A 141 -3.04 41.36 8.52
N ALA A 142 -2.10 40.48 8.89
CA ALA A 142 -0.67 40.64 8.65
C ALA A 142 -0.06 39.49 7.82
N PRO A 143 -0.35 39.40 6.50
CA PRO A 143 0.14 38.31 5.65
C PRO A 143 1.65 38.15 5.65
N GLY A 144 2.10 36.90 5.80
CA GLY A 144 3.52 36.55 5.81
C GLY A 144 4.25 36.90 7.11
N GLU A 145 3.54 37.21 8.20
CA GLU A 145 4.14 37.29 9.54
C GLU A 145 4.84 35.96 9.86
N ASP A 146 6.08 36.01 10.34
CA ASP A 146 6.79 34.83 10.81
C ASP A 146 6.71 34.71 12.33
N VAL A 147 5.82 33.84 12.81
CA VAL A 147 5.64 33.58 14.24
C VAL A 147 6.64 32.51 14.67
N MET A 148 7.84 32.95 15.06
CA MET A 148 8.92 32.07 15.57
C MET A 148 9.31 30.94 14.61
N GLY A 149 9.41 31.23 13.31
CA GLY A 149 9.73 30.25 12.26
C GLY A 149 8.53 29.41 11.80
N MET A 150 7.36 29.56 12.43
CA MET A 150 6.16 28.81 12.11
C MET A 150 5.26 29.51 11.09
N GLY A 151 5.53 30.76 10.69
CA GLY A 151 4.68 31.48 9.74
C GLY A 151 3.39 32.05 10.36
N ASP A 152 2.49 32.52 9.50
CA ASP A 152 1.22 33.15 9.85
C ASP A 152 0.11 32.09 10.04
N ARG A 153 -1.04 32.50 10.60
CA ARG A 153 -2.18 31.60 10.85
C ARG A 153 -1.82 30.31 11.59
N VAL A 154 -0.92 30.42 12.56
CA VAL A 154 -0.46 29.29 13.36
C VAL A 154 -1.21 29.17 14.69
N LEU A 155 -1.66 27.96 15.01
CA LEU A 155 -1.86 27.50 16.38
C LEU A 155 -0.62 26.66 16.77
N GLY A 156 0.33 27.30 17.43
CA GLY A 156 1.60 26.68 17.81
C GLY A 156 1.56 26.20 19.25
N VAL A 157 2.02 24.98 19.47
CA VAL A 157 2.12 24.37 20.80
C VAL A 157 3.58 23.98 21.01
N MET A 158 4.25 24.67 21.94
CA MET A 158 5.68 24.52 22.17
C MET A 158 5.94 24.39 23.66
N ASP A 159 6.32 23.17 24.07
CA ASP A 159 6.47 22.75 25.47
C ASP A 159 5.17 22.92 26.30
N GLY A 160 4.02 22.93 25.63
CA GLY A 160 2.70 23.18 26.20
C GLY A 160 1.73 22.00 26.07
N THR A 161 0.49 22.21 26.47
CA THR A 161 -0.60 21.24 26.33
C THR A 161 -1.75 21.80 25.50
N LEU A 162 -2.22 21.03 24.53
CA LEU A 162 -3.41 21.31 23.74
C LEU A 162 -4.48 20.24 24.03
N ASP A 163 -5.57 20.65 24.65
CA ASP A 163 -6.75 19.83 24.93
C ASP A 163 -7.94 20.37 24.14
N LEU A 164 -8.38 19.61 23.14
CA LEU A 164 -9.57 19.92 22.33
C LEU A 164 -10.49 18.69 22.37
N HIS A 165 -11.58 18.77 23.12
CA HIS A 165 -12.53 17.67 23.29
C HIS A 165 -13.94 18.14 22.99
N GLY A 166 -14.42 17.87 21.77
CA GLY A 166 -15.81 18.06 21.37
C GLY A 166 -16.68 16.86 21.72
N GLN A 167 -17.99 16.99 21.46
CA GLN A 167 -18.95 15.93 21.72
C GLN A 167 -18.55 14.64 20.98
N PRO A 168 -18.59 13.46 21.64
CA PRO A 168 -18.36 12.20 20.97
C PRO A 168 -19.54 11.91 20.04
N ARG A 169 -19.24 11.73 18.75
CA ARG A 169 -20.22 11.45 17.70
C ARG A 169 -19.76 10.33 16.79
N LEU A 170 -20.68 9.63 16.15
CA LEU A 170 -20.35 8.60 15.17
C LEU A 170 -19.54 9.22 14.03
N ALA A 171 -18.25 8.89 13.94
CA ALA A 171 -17.36 9.46 12.95
C ALA A 171 -17.73 9.04 11.52
N TRP A 172 -17.95 7.75 11.29
CA TRP A 172 -18.39 7.27 9.99
C TRP A 172 -19.07 5.89 10.07
N THR A 173 -19.79 5.54 9.02
CA THR A 173 -20.43 4.24 8.82
C THR A 173 -20.49 3.91 7.33
N ARG A 174 -21.29 2.92 6.92
CA ARG A 174 -21.52 2.54 5.53
C ARG A 174 -23.00 2.61 5.18
N LEU A 175 -23.28 2.69 3.89
CA LEU A 175 -24.60 2.42 3.36
C LEU A 175 -25.02 0.96 3.63
N ASN A 176 -26.33 0.74 3.73
CA ASN A 176 -26.98 -0.57 3.82
C ASN A 176 -28.00 -0.79 2.69
N ALA A 177 -28.13 0.19 1.79
CA ALA A 177 -28.84 0.07 0.53
C ALA A 177 -28.22 1.05 -0.47
N THR A 178 -28.19 0.68 -1.75
CA THR A 178 -27.62 1.54 -2.81
C THR A 178 -28.36 2.88 -2.91
N ALA A 179 -27.61 3.98 -2.76
CA ALA A 179 -28.12 5.33 -2.92
C ALA A 179 -27.87 5.81 -4.36
N ARG A 180 -28.92 5.81 -5.19
CA ARG A 180 -28.81 6.17 -6.61
C ARG A 180 -28.64 7.67 -6.80
N ARG A 181 -27.96 8.07 -7.88
CA ARG A 181 -27.95 9.46 -8.37
C ARG A 181 -29.36 10.04 -8.35
N GLY A 182 -29.50 11.26 -7.84
CA GLY A 182 -30.78 11.96 -7.71
C GLY A 182 -31.61 11.57 -6.48
N SER A 183 -31.17 10.59 -5.68
CA SER A 183 -31.77 10.32 -4.36
C SER A 183 -31.40 11.41 -3.37
N SER A 184 -32.32 11.75 -2.47
CA SER A 184 -32.06 12.59 -1.29
C SER A 184 -32.14 11.77 0.01
N THR A 185 -31.98 10.45 -0.07
CA THR A 185 -32.07 9.56 1.10
C THR A 185 -30.95 8.54 1.09
N LEU A 186 -30.31 8.40 2.26
CA LEU A 186 -29.33 7.37 2.56
C LEU A 186 -29.92 6.40 3.59
N THR A 187 -29.70 5.11 3.38
CA THR A 187 -29.98 4.07 4.37
C THR A 187 -28.64 3.55 4.89
N LEU A 188 -28.39 3.68 6.19
CA LEU A 188 -27.11 3.37 6.81
C LEU A 188 -27.13 2.02 7.54
N ASP A 189 -25.95 1.43 7.72
CA ASP A 189 -25.73 0.17 8.45
C ASP A 189 -26.04 0.31 9.96
N ARG A 190 -25.84 1.51 10.51
CA ARG A 190 -26.16 1.87 11.90
C ARG A 190 -26.78 3.25 11.95
N ALA A 191 -27.69 3.45 12.92
CA ALA A 191 -28.27 4.75 13.20
C ALA A 191 -27.19 5.74 13.67
N PRO A 192 -27.08 6.92 13.05
CA PRO A 192 -26.16 7.95 13.50
C PRO A 192 -26.82 8.90 14.50
N ASP A 193 -26.01 9.62 15.26
CA ASP A 193 -26.37 10.77 16.09
C ASP A 193 -26.21 12.11 15.34
N TRP A 194 -26.25 12.05 14.01
CA TRP A 194 -26.16 13.22 13.13
C TRP A 194 -27.42 14.09 13.21
N GLN A 195 -27.27 15.38 12.93
CA GLN A 195 -28.29 16.42 13.11
C GLN A 195 -28.49 17.19 11.81
N PRO A 196 -29.67 17.81 11.60
CA PRO A 196 -29.89 18.75 10.51
C PRO A 196 -28.79 19.82 10.45
N GLY A 197 -28.24 20.07 9.27
CA GLY A 197 -27.13 21.00 9.05
C GLY A 197 -25.75 20.35 9.07
N ASP A 198 -25.59 19.13 9.60
CA ASP A 198 -24.30 18.43 9.55
C ASP A 198 -23.86 18.18 8.11
N SER A 199 -22.56 18.37 7.87
CA SER A 199 -21.91 18.03 6.62
C SER A 199 -21.32 16.62 6.67
N LEU A 200 -21.53 15.85 5.61
CA LEU A 200 -21.02 14.49 5.45
C LEU A 200 -20.16 14.37 4.18
N THR A 201 -19.15 13.50 4.21
CA THR A 201 -18.51 12.93 3.01
C THR A 201 -19.14 11.58 2.67
N LEU A 202 -19.33 11.30 1.39
CA LEU A 202 -19.85 10.04 0.87
C LEU A 202 -18.90 9.51 -0.20
N THR A 203 -18.31 8.32 0.02
CA THR A 203 -17.27 7.79 -0.86
C THR A 203 -17.81 7.34 -2.21
N GLY A 204 -17.05 7.58 -3.28
CA GLY A 204 -17.33 6.98 -4.58
C GLY A 204 -17.20 5.46 -4.54
N THR A 205 -17.99 4.74 -5.34
CA THR A 205 -17.92 3.27 -5.47
C THR A 205 -17.58 2.85 -6.90
N ASP A 206 -16.87 3.73 -7.62
CA ASP A 206 -16.43 3.51 -9.00
C ASP A 206 -14.95 3.92 -9.17
N PHE A 207 -14.37 3.72 -10.35
CA PHE A 207 -12.95 3.99 -10.62
C PHE A 207 -12.55 5.47 -10.53
N ASN A 208 -13.49 6.39 -10.68
CA ASN A 208 -13.21 7.81 -10.69
C ASN A 208 -13.17 8.37 -9.25
N PRO A 209 -12.01 8.84 -8.76
CA PRO A 209 -11.88 9.41 -7.42
C PRO A 209 -12.77 10.63 -7.17
N ALA A 210 -13.15 11.35 -8.23
CA ALA A 210 -13.98 12.55 -8.15
C ALA A 210 -15.48 12.27 -7.91
N GLN A 211 -15.89 11.00 -7.84
CA GLN A 211 -17.26 10.62 -7.48
C GLN A 211 -17.52 10.58 -5.97
N THR A 212 -16.50 10.84 -5.14
CA THR A 212 -16.71 11.16 -3.73
C THR A 212 -17.32 12.57 -3.62
N GLU A 213 -18.40 12.72 -2.86
CA GLU A 213 -19.11 14.01 -2.73
C GLU A 213 -19.45 14.38 -1.28
N GLN A 214 -19.63 15.68 -1.05
CA GLN A 214 -20.06 16.26 0.22
C GLN A 214 -21.56 16.55 0.17
N VAL A 215 -22.28 16.18 1.23
CA VAL A 215 -23.74 16.36 1.35
C VAL A 215 -24.11 16.93 2.71
N THR A 216 -25.26 17.61 2.77
CA THR A 216 -25.78 18.19 4.02
C THR A 216 -26.99 17.40 4.51
N VAL A 217 -27.02 17.09 5.80
CA VAL A 217 -28.13 16.43 6.47
C VAL A 217 -29.31 17.40 6.58
N GLN A 218 -30.48 16.99 6.10
CA GLN A 218 -31.75 17.67 6.37
C GLN A 218 -32.45 17.07 7.60
N ARG A 219 -32.41 15.74 7.75
CA ARG A 219 -33.09 15.03 8.85
C ARG A 219 -32.51 13.64 9.05
N VAL A 220 -32.50 13.17 10.29
CA VAL A 220 -32.17 11.78 10.66
C VAL A 220 -33.38 11.11 11.30
N SER A 221 -33.65 9.85 10.96
CA SER A 221 -34.68 9.02 11.57
C SER A 221 -34.23 7.56 11.57
N GLY A 222 -33.83 7.05 12.74
CA GLY A 222 -33.19 5.74 12.84
C GLY A 222 -31.93 5.68 11.98
N SER A 223 -31.82 4.68 11.11
CA SER A 223 -30.72 4.53 10.14
C SER A 223 -30.95 5.27 8.81
N THR A 224 -32.01 6.07 8.69
CA THR A 224 -32.31 6.82 7.47
C THR A 224 -31.89 8.29 7.62
N VAL A 225 -31.09 8.77 6.68
CA VAL A 225 -30.68 10.18 6.58
C VAL A 225 -31.32 10.79 5.33
N THR A 226 -32.11 11.86 5.50
CA THR A 226 -32.62 12.69 4.41
C THR A 226 -31.62 13.83 4.15
N LEU A 227 -31.26 14.05 2.90
CA LEU A 227 -30.28 15.05 2.45
C LEU A 227 -30.97 16.34 1.99
N ALA A 228 -30.31 17.48 2.19
CA ALA A 228 -30.82 18.78 1.75
C ALA A 228 -30.84 18.94 0.22
N SER A 229 -29.93 18.25 -0.47
CA SER A 229 -29.81 18.22 -1.92
C SER A 229 -29.71 16.77 -2.42
N PRO A 230 -30.24 16.46 -3.62
CA PRO A 230 -30.06 15.16 -4.25
C PRO A 230 -28.59 14.83 -4.56
N LEU A 231 -28.25 13.54 -4.51
CA LEU A 231 -26.93 13.00 -4.85
C LEU A 231 -26.56 13.23 -6.31
N LYS A 232 -25.29 13.53 -6.57
CA LYS A 232 -24.74 13.68 -7.93
C LYS A 232 -24.29 12.35 -8.50
N TYR A 233 -23.94 11.37 -7.67
CA TYR A 233 -23.48 10.06 -8.10
C TYR A 233 -24.29 8.93 -7.46
N THR A 234 -24.14 7.74 -8.02
CA THR A 234 -24.65 6.52 -7.39
C THR A 234 -23.58 5.97 -6.46
N HIS A 235 -23.98 5.69 -5.21
CA HIS A 235 -23.12 5.11 -4.19
C HIS A 235 -23.66 3.75 -3.82
N TRP A 236 -22.87 2.72 -4.09
CA TRP A 236 -23.26 1.34 -3.86
C TRP A 236 -23.44 1.08 -2.36
N GLY A 237 -24.49 0.35 -1.98
CA GLY A 237 -24.81 0.06 -0.59
C GLY A 237 -25.44 -1.30 -0.35
N ASP A 238 -25.76 -2.02 -1.43
CA ASP A 238 -26.31 -3.38 -1.34
C ASP A 238 -25.18 -4.40 -1.13
N PRO A 239 -25.41 -5.48 -0.37
CA PRO A 239 -24.45 -6.56 -0.28
C PRO A 239 -24.20 -7.20 -1.66
N ILE A 240 -22.94 -7.47 -1.99
CA ILE A 240 -22.57 -8.13 -3.23
C ILE A 240 -22.25 -9.60 -2.96
N THR A 241 -22.74 -10.47 -3.83
CA THR A 241 -22.33 -11.88 -3.88
C THR A 241 -22.04 -12.27 -5.32
N VAL A 242 -20.85 -12.82 -5.56
CA VAL A 242 -20.42 -13.36 -6.87
C VAL A 242 -20.09 -14.82 -6.69
N ALA A 243 -20.82 -15.72 -7.36
CA ALA A 243 -20.63 -17.16 -7.24
C ALA A 243 -20.61 -17.68 -5.78
N GLY A 244 -21.45 -17.09 -4.91
CA GLY A 244 -21.51 -17.43 -3.48
C GLY A 244 -20.45 -16.75 -2.61
N LEU A 245 -19.57 -15.93 -3.18
CA LEU A 245 -18.52 -15.19 -2.47
C LEU A 245 -19.00 -13.76 -2.15
N GLY A 246 -18.96 -13.39 -0.88
CA GLY A 246 -19.34 -12.05 -0.43
C GLY A 246 -18.24 -11.03 -0.70
N VAL A 247 -18.60 -9.88 -1.26
CA VAL A 247 -17.72 -8.70 -1.42
C VAL A 247 -18.43 -7.49 -0.82
N ASN A 248 -17.69 -6.66 -0.10
CA ASN A 248 -18.22 -5.44 0.49
C ASN A 248 -17.69 -4.22 -0.25
N GLU A 249 -18.50 -3.68 -1.16
CA GLU A 249 -18.25 -2.42 -1.87
C GLU A 249 -19.21 -1.31 -1.42
N ARG A 250 -19.73 -1.41 -0.19
CA ARG A 250 -20.69 -0.44 0.33
C ARG A 250 -19.97 0.87 0.68
N ALA A 251 -20.43 1.98 0.11
CA ALA A 251 -19.89 3.31 0.31
C ALA A 251 -19.86 3.68 1.80
N GLU A 252 -18.75 4.26 2.23
CA GLU A 252 -18.58 4.89 3.52
C GLU A 252 -19.22 6.29 3.55
N VAL A 253 -19.84 6.62 4.68
CA VAL A 253 -20.44 7.91 4.98
C VAL A 253 -19.79 8.45 6.25
N GLY A 254 -19.09 9.59 6.16
CA GLY A 254 -18.33 10.18 7.26
C GLY A 254 -18.82 11.57 7.66
N LEU A 255 -18.85 11.85 8.95
CA LEU A 255 -19.22 13.14 9.52
C LEU A 255 -18.02 14.11 9.49
N LEU A 256 -18.21 15.25 8.82
CA LEU A 256 -17.24 16.34 8.80
C LEU A 256 -17.51 17.37 9.90
N THR A 257 -18.76 17.62 10.25
CA THR A 257 -19.11 18.65 11.24
C THR A 257 -18.81 18.23 12.68
N ARG A 258 -18.14 19.11 13.44
CA ARG A 258 -17.91 19.00 14.89
C ARG A 258 -18.22 20.32 15.59
N ASN A 259 -18.42 20.26 16.91
CA ASN A 259 -18.75 21.46 17.70
C ASN A 259 -17.51 22.23 18.20
N VAL A 260 -16.32 21.64 18.11
CA VAL A 260 -15.04 22.32 18.39
C VAL A 260 -14.32 22.49 17.07
N VAL A 261 -14.15 23.72 16.61
CA VAL A 261 -13.65 24.05 15.27
C VAL A 261 -12.36 24.85 15.36
N VAL A 262 -11.36 24.46 14.55
CA VAL A 262 -10.16 25.25 14.27
C VAL A 262 -10.10 25.51 12.77
N ALA A 263 -10.16 26.78 12.38
CA ALA A 263 -10.22 27.14 10.97
C ALA A 263 -9.52 28.47 10.67
N ALA A 264 -9.19 28.71 9.40
CA ALA A 264 -8.94 30.07 8.93
C ALA A 264 -10.25 30.78 8.63
N THR A 265 -10.18 32.11 8.59
CA THR A 265 -11.26 32.94 8.05
C THR A 265 -11.49 32.69 6.55
N ASP A 266 -12.68 33.07 6.07
CA ASP A 266 -13.19 32.70 4.74
C ASP A 266 -12.32 33.15 3.56
N ASP A 267 -11.46 34.15 3.74
CA ASP A 267 -10.49 34.58 2.72
C ASP A 267 -9.51 33.46 2.34
N ALA A 268 -9.32 32.45 3.20
CA ALA A 268 -8.49 31.28 2.91
C ALA A 268 -8.97 30.52 1.66
N ALA A 269 -10.28 30.51 1.37
CA ALA A 269 -10.82 29.87 0.17
C ALA A 269 -10.33 30.53 -1.14
N GLN A 270 -9.96 31.80 -1.08
CA GLN A 270 -9.44 32.56 -2.22
C GLN A 270 -7.91 32.57 -2.25
N THR A 271 -7.28 32.62 -1.07
CA THR A 271 -5.82 32.77 -0.95
C THR A 271 -5.07 31.43 -0.92
N GLY A 272 -5.74 30.34 -0.55
CA GLY A 272 -5.09 29.04 -0.30
C GLY A 272 -4.22 29.03 0.96
N VAL A 273 -4.29 30.06 1.81
CA VAL A 273 -3.52 30.18 3.05
C VAL A 273 -4.44 29.84 4.22
N GLY A 274 -4.60 28.57 4.53
CA GLY A 274 -5.40 28.12 5.66
C GLY A 274 -4.69 28.21 7.00
N SER A 275 -5.42 27.90 8.07
CA SER A 275 -4.85 27.77 9.42
C SER A 275 -4.03 26.49 9.52
N HIS A 276 -2.98 26.50 10.32
CA HIS A 276 -2.19 25.28 10.54
C HIS A 276 -1.85 25.11 12.02
N VAL A 277 -1.78 23.85 12.46
CA VAL A 277 -1.43 23.50 13.85
C VAL A 277 -0.06 22.84 13.86
N MET A 278 0.84 23.33 14.71
CA MET A 278 2.18 22.75 14.89
C MET A 278 2.41 22.42 16.37
N ILE A 279 2.55 21.14 16.67
CA ILE A 279 2.77 20.61 18.02
C ILE A 279 4.23 20.13 18.10
N MET A 280 5.04 20.79 18.93
CA MET A 280 6.49 20.58 18.97
C MET A 280 7.09 20.67 20.37
N GLY A 281 8.38 20.32 20.50
CA GLY A 281 9.07 20.28 21.80
C GLY A 281 8.51 19.17 22.70
N ASN A 282 8.45 19.40 24.00
CA ASN A 282 7.89 18.44 24.97
C ASN A 282 6.36 18.54 25.09
N SER A 283 5.68 18.94 24.02
CA SER A 283 4.23 19.19 24.04
C SER A 283 3.41 17.91 24.13
N THR A 284 2.21 18.04 24.71
CA THR A 284 1.16 17.03 24.65
C THR A 284 -0.06 17.59 23.92
N ALA A 285 -0.62 16.84 22.98
CA ALA A 285 -1.85 17.22 22.29
C ALA A 285 -2.86 16.08 22.31
N ARG A 286 -4.03 16.35 22.89
CA ARG A 286 -5.15 15.42 23.04
C ARG A 286 -6.36 16.03 22.37
N ILE A 287 -6.60 15.59 21.14
CA ILE A 287 -7.60 16.16 20.25
C ILE A 287 -8.63 15.08 19.95
N GLU A 288 -9.89 15.31 20.34
CA GLU A 288 -11.00 14.40 20.12
C GLU A 288 -12.27 15.15 19.72
N GLY A 289 -12.94 14.69 18.66
CA GLY A 289 -14.19 15.30 18.22
C GLY A 289 -14.04 16.76 17.77
N ALA A 290 -12.88 17.14 17.22
CA ALA A 290 -12.62 18.48 16.69
C ALA A 290 -12.67 18.51 15.15
N GLU A 291 -13.04 19.65 14.59
CA GLU A 291 -13.10 19.90 13.15
C GLU A 291 -12.00 20.89 12.73
N PHE A 292 -11.26 20.52 11.71
CA PHE A 292 -10.25 21.35 11.06
C PHE A 292 -10.73 21.66 9.64
N SER A 293 -11.04 22.92 9.36
CA SER A 293 -11.60 23.38 8.08
C SER A 293 -10.85 24.61 7.55
N ARG A 294 -10.67 24.74 6.23
CA ARG A 294 -9.83 25.78 5.59
C ARG A 294 -8.44 25.81 6.19
N VAL A 295 -7.77 24.67 6.11
CA VAL A 295 -6.55 24.36 6.86
C VAL A 295 -5.39 23.99 5.94
N GLY A 296 -4.17 24.05 6.48
CA GLY A 296 -2.95 23.91 5.70
C GLY A 296 -2.70 25.09 4.77
N GLN A 297 -1.49 25.24 4.24
CA GLN A 297 -1.18 26.32 3.30
C GLN A 297 -0.71 25.75 1.97
N LEU A 298 -1.32 26.24 0.88
CA LEU A 298 -1.00 25.84 -0.48
C LEU A 298 0.47 26.17 -0.79
N ASN A 299 1.18 25.21 -1.39
CA ASN A 299 2.56 25.35 -1.85
C ASN A 299 3.61 25.69 -0.77
N THR A 300 3.24 25.68 0.52
CA THR A 300 4.16 26.03 1.62
C THR A 300 4.48 24.81 2.47
N LEU A 301 5.75 24.41 2.47
CA LEU A 301 6.24 23.31 3.31
C LEU A 301 5.99 23.59 4.80
N ARG A 302 5.71 22.53 5.56
CA ARG A 302 5.57 22.52 7.05
C ARG A 302 4.34 23.25 7.61
N ARG A 303 3.47 23.82 6.77
CA ARG A 303 2.23 24.49 7.16
C ARG A 303 1.04 23.56 6.94
N TYR A 304 0.96 22.49 7.73
CA TYR A 304 -0.02 21.41 7.57
C TYR A 304 -1.18 21.52 8.57
N PRO A 305 -2.38 21.00 8.25
CA PRO A 305 -3.55 21.12 9.13
C PRO A 305 -3.28 20.70 10.57
N VAL A 306 -2.73 19.49 10.76
CA VAL A 306 -2.30 18.98 12.07
C VAL A 306 -0.92 18.37 11.94
N HIS A 307 0.10 19.02 12.54
CA HIS A 307 1.50 18.63 12.42
C HIS A 307 2.09 18.29 13.80
N PHE A 308 2.30 17.00 14.07
CA PHE A 308 3.08 16.51 15.22
C PHE A 308 4.56 16.52 14.82
N HIS A 309 5.27 17.55 15.22
CA HIS A 309 6.60 17.89 14.74
C HIS A 309 7.67 17.62 15.81
N GLN A 310 8.44 16.54 15.61
CA GLN A 310 9.63 16.19 16.38
C GLN A 310 9.38 16.01 17.89
N LEU A 311 8.26 15.38 18.27
CA LEU A 311 7.92 15.14 19.69
C LEU A 311 8.74 14.01 20.33
N GLY A 312 9.42 13.18 19.53
CA GLY A 312 9.96 11.92 20.04
C GLY A 312 8.83 11.01 20.52
N SER A 313 8.86 10.56 21.77
CA SER A 313 7.78 9.72 22.34
C SER A 313 6.55 10.54 22.66
N ALA A 314 5.41 10.21 22.07
CA ALA A 314 4.15 10.89 22.29
C ALA A 314 2.99 9.96 22.72
N PRO A 315 3.19 9.01 23.67
CA PRO A 315 2.14 8.06 24.06
C PRO A 315 0.92 8.72 24.70
N ALA A 316 1.09 9.92 25.28
CA ALA A 316 -0.01 10.70 25.85
C ALA A 316 -0.84 11.44 24.79
N SER A 317 -0.27 11.67 23.59
CA SER A 317 -0.92 12.44 22.53
C SER A 317 -1.84 11.58 21.68
N TYR A 318 -2.87 12.20 21.11
CA TYR A 318 -3.79 11.57 20.16
C TYR A 318 -4.59 12.58 19.33
N LEU A 319 -5.00 12.15 18.14
CA LEU A 319 -6.03 12.78 17.30
C LEU A 319 -7.11 11.73 17.01
N ARG A 320 -8.33 11.95 17.51
CA ARG A 320 -9.40 10.95 17.46
C ARG A 320 -10.74 11.50 17.06
N GLY A 321 -11.54 10.71 16.34
CA GLY A 321 -12.94 11.05 16.06
C GLY A 321 -13.12 12.44 15.45
N SER A 322 -12.08 13.00 14.84
CA SER A 322 -11.98 14.39 14.39
C SER A 322 -12.09 14.43 12.87
N SER A 323 -12.25 15.63 12.31
CA SER A 323 -12.34 15.83 10.87
C SER A 323 -11.31 16.82 10.35
N VAL A 324 -10.77 16.55 9.16
CA VAL A 324 -9.89 17.47 8.43
C VAL A 324 -10.41 17.61 7.01
N HIS A 325 -10.85 18.81 6.64
CA HIS A 325 -11.41 19.05 5.30
C HIS A 325 -11.14 20.46 4.80
N GLU A 326 -11.34 20.67 3.50
CA GLU A 326 -10.91 21.90 2.81
C GLU A 326 -9.42 22.18 3.08
N SER A 327 -8.60 21.13 2.94
CA SER A 327 -7.16 21.21 3.19
C SER A 327 -6.39 21.59 1.94
N TYR A 328 -5.62 22.67 2.03
CA TYR A 328 -4.80 23.16 0.94
C TYR A 328 -3.47 22.40 0.79
N ASN A 329 -3.09 21.59 1.80
CA ASN A 329 -1.98 20.64 1.69
C ASN A 329 -1.96 19.66 2.85
N ARG A 330 -1.88 18.36 2.56
CA ARG A 330 -1.81 17.26 3.54
C ARG A 330 -3.05 17.16 4.43
N CYS A 331 -3.03 16.24 5.40
CA CYS A 331 -4.05 16.18 6.45
C CYS A 331 -3.36 16.15 7.82
N VAL A 332 -2.78 15.00 8.16
CA VAL A 332 -2.12 14.76 9.45
C VAL A 332 -0.68 14.37 9.15
N VAL A 333 0.25 15.15 9.68
CA VAL A 333 1.69 14.90 9.52
C VAL A 333 2.27 14.44 10.84
N VAL A 334 2.91 13.28 10.80
CA VAL A 334 3.67 12.68 11.90
C VAL A 334 5.14 12.74 11.49
N HIS A 335 5.89 13.66 12.09
CA HIS A 335 7.28 13.91 11.73
C HIS A 335 8.16 13.73 12.97
N GLY A 336 9.14 12.81 12.92
CA GLY A 336 10.03 12.56 14.07
C GLY A 336 9.30 12.21 15.37
N THR A 337 8.10 11.62 15.24
CA THR A 337 7.18 11.35 16.36
C THR A 337 6.82 9.87 16.38
N ARG A 338 6.85 9.28 17.58
CA ARG A 338 6.59 7.86 17.85
C ARG A 338 5.56 7.69 18.96
N ASP A 339 4.93 6.52 18.98
CA ASP A 339 3.91 6.14 19.98
C ASP A 339 2.61 6.99 19.93
N LEU A 340 2.37 7.74 18.85
CA LEU A 340 1.17 8.58 18.65
C LEU A 340 -0.05 7.74 18.22
N ARG A 341 -1.25 8.19 18.59
CA ARG A 341 -2.52 7.56 18.19
C ARG A 341 -3.34 8.49 17.28
N VAL A 342 -3.59 8.07 16.04
CA VAL A 342 -4.44 8.74 15.06
C VAL A 342 -5.59 7.79 14.69
N GLN A 343 -6.79 8.04 15.22
CA GLN A 343 -7.86 7.03 15.20
C GLN A 343 -9.24 7.60 14.83
N ASP A 344 -10.02 6.86 14.06
CA ASP A 344 -11.43 7.17 13.79
C ASP A 344 -11.67 8.58 13.19
N ASN A 345 -10.66 9.17 12.54
CA ASN A 345 -10.77 10.48 11.93
C ASN A 345 -11.36 10.39 10.51
N VAL A 346 -12.03 11.45 10.06
CA VAL A 346 -12.58 11.56 8.70
C VAL A 346 -11.89 12.70 7.96
N THR A 347 -11.35 12.45 6.77
CA THR A 347 -10.79 13.53 5.94
C THR A 347 -11.53 13.65 4.62
N PHE A 348 -11.63 14.87 4.09
CA PHE A 348 -12.28 15.14 2.82
C PHE A 348 -11.66 16.32 2.07
N ASP A 349 -11.48 16.15 0.76
CA ASP A 349 -11.01 17.16 -0.19
C ASP A 349 -9.66 17.81 0.18
N ASN A 350 -8.60 17.01 0.06
CA ASN A 350 -7.25 17.35 0.50
C ASN A 350 -6.27 17.32 -0.68
N ILE A 351 -5.30 18.23 -0.74
CA ILE A 351 -4.24 18.25 -1.76
C ILE A 351 -2.97 17.56 -1.24
N GLY A 352 -2.32 16.72 -2.04
CA GLY A 352 -1.08 16.00 -1.66
C GLY A 352 -1.34 14.80 -0.73
N HIS A 353 -0.30 14.13 -0.23
CA HIS A 353 -0.49 12.96 0.65
C HIS A 353 -1.28 13.31 1.93
N CYS A 354 -2.22 12.49 2.39
CA CYS A 354 -3.10 12.87 3.50
C CYS A 354 -2.53 12.55 4.90
N ILE A 355 -2.49 11.26 5.30
CA ILE A 355 -1.82 10.82 6.52
C ILE A 355 -0.37 10.51 6.16
N PHE A 356 0.57 11.29 6.70
CA PHE A 356 1.94 11.34 6.20
C PHE A 356 2.96 11.16 7.33
N LEU A 357 3.73 10.06 7.27
CA LEU A 357 4.95 9.86 8.06
C LEU A 357 6.13 10.38 7.24
N GLU A 358 6.92 11.29 7.78
CA GLU A 358 7.78 12.14 6.95
C GLU A 358 9.15 11.52 6.67
N ASP A 359 9.89 11.12 7.72
CA ASP A 359 11.33 10.85 7.57
C ASP A 359 11.70 9.37 7.65
N GLY A 360 10.79 8.47 8.02
CA GLY A 360 11.10 7.04 8.14
C GLY A 360 11.74 6.70 9.49
N ASP A 361 11.51 7.54 10.49
CA ASP A 361 12.02 7.41 11.84
C ASP A 361 10.87 7.34 12.88
N GLU A 362 9.63 7.42 12.38
CA GLU A 362 8.37 7.41 13.11
C GLU A 362 7.86 5.98 13.33
N THR A 363 7.95 5.50 14.57
CA THR A 363 7.63 4.11 14.95
C THR A 363 6.61 4.03 16.07
N GLY A 364 6.01 2.85 16.29
CA GLY A 364 5.05 2.63 17.39
C GLY A 364 3.73 3.39 17.26
N ASN A 365 3.53 4.15 16.18
CA ASN A 365 2.30 4.91 15.97
C ASN A 365 1.15 3.97 15.64
N THR A 366 -0.06 4.34 16.07
CA THR A 366 -1.30 3.63 15.76
C THR A 366 -2.16 4.48 14.83
N LEU A 367 -2.32 4.01 13.59
CA LEU A 367 -3.24 4.53 12.59
C LEU A 367 -4.41 3.54 12.48
N SER A 368 -5.55 3.84 13.08
CA SER A 368 -6.66 2.88 13.11
C SER A 368 -8.05 3.47 12.89
N GLY A 369 -8.89 2.83 12.07
CA GLY A 369 -10.28 3.24 11.92
C GLY A 369 -10.48 4.57 11.19
N ASN A 370 -9.43 5.16 10.61
CA ASN A 370 -9.54 6.43 9.90
C ASN A 370 -10.21 6.22 8.53
N LEU A 371 -11.02 7.19 8.09
CA LEU A 371 -11.63 7.27 6.78
C LEU A 371 -11.01 8.46 6.02
N VAL A 372 -10.10 8.17 5.10
CA VAL A 372 -9.48 9.17 4.23
C VAL A 372 -10.22 9.21 2.91
N THR A 373 -10.80 10.38 2.58
CA THR A 373 -11.59 10.56 1.37
C THR A 373 -11.10 11.73 0.53
N ARG A 374 -11.23 11.59 -0.80
CA ARG A 374 -10.96 12.64 -1.79
C ARG A 374 -9.57 13.28 -1.61
N VAL A 375 -8.53 12.55 -2.01
CA VAL A 375 -7.14 13.03 -2.01
C VAL A 375 -6.70 13.38 -3.42
N LYS A 376 -6.35 14.64 -3.64
CA LYS A 376 -6.09 15.26 -4.94
C LYS A 376 -4.61 15.36 -5.24
N ALA A 377 -4.24 15.00 -6.47
CA ALA A 377 -2.96 15.44 -7.01
C ALA A 377 -2.99 16.97 -7.19
N PRO A 378 -1.91 17.71 -6.88
CA PRO A 378 -1.84 19.13 -7.15
C PRO A 378 -2.11 19.46 -8.63
N ASP A 379 -3.05 20.35 -8.90
CA ASP A 379 -3.36 20.84 -10.24
C ASP A 379 -2.60 22.13 -10.55
N ALA A 380 -1.56 22.01 -11.39
CA ALA A 380 -0.76 23.15 -11.85
C ALA A 380 -1.60 24.23 -12.57
N LYS A 381 -2.74 23.88 -13.18
CA LYS A 381 -3.65 24.85 -13.82
C LYS A 381 -4.36 25.74 -12.80
N GLN A 382 -4.44 25.28 -11.54
CA GLN A 382 -4.97 26.03 -10.40
C GLN A 382 -3.85 26.66 -9.56
N GLY A 383 -2.61 26.69 -10.07
CA GLY A 383 -1.45 27.24 -9.34
C GLY A 383 -0.96 26.35 -8.19
N GLN A 384 -1.38 25.09 -8.12
CA GLN A 384 -0.98 24.16 -7.09
C GLN A 384 0.30 23.43 -7.52
N THR A 385 1.26 23.30 -6.60
CA THR A 385 2.54 22.62 -6.85
C THR A 385 2.75 21.48 -5.85
N PRO A 386 3.34 20.35 -6.29
CA PRO A 386 3.73 19.28 -5.37
C PRO A 386 4.78 19.78 -4.36
N LEU A 387 4.60 19.48 -3.07
CA LEU A 387 5.61 19.79 -2.04
C LEU A 387 6.77 18.80 -2.11
N LEU A 388 6.46 17.54 -2.40
CA LEU A 388 7.41 16.48 -2.73
C LEU A 388 7.08 15.95 -4.12
N ASP A 389 8.06 15.46 -4.87
CA ASP A 389 7.81 14.92 -6.21
C ASP A 389 6.75 13.81 -6.21
N SER A 390 6.68 13.04 -5.11
CA SER A 390 5.67 12.00 -4.88
C SER A 390 4.22 12.53 -4.78
N ASP A 391 3.99 13.80 -4.45
CA ASP A 391 2.64 14.39 -4.38
C ASP A 391 1.95 14.41 -5.76
N LYS A 392 2.70 14.26 -6.86
CA LYS A 392 2.13 14.09 -8.21
C LYS A 392 1.27 12.84 -8.33
N ARG A 393 1.47 11.86 -7.44
CA ARG A 393 0.65 10.66 -7.27
C ARG A 393 0.42 10.45 -5.78
N PRO A 394 -0.44 11.25 -5.15
CA PRO A 394 -0.54 11.32 -3.70
C PRO A 394 -1.05 10.00 -3.10
N ALA A 395 -0.89 9.86 -1.79
CA ALA A 395 -1.33 8.70 -1.04
C ALA A 395 -2.36 9.10 0.02
N GLY A 396 -3.35 8.25 0.25
CA GLY A 396 -4.22 8.39 1.43
C GLY A 396 -3.40 8.19 2.71
N TYR A 397 -2.58 7.13 2.72
CA TYR A 397 -1.64 6.81 3.79
C TYR A 397 -0.24 6.65 3.22
N TRP A 398 0.63 7.61 3.49
CA TRP A 398 2.05 7.55 3.17
C TRP A 398 2.83 7.13 4.42
N ILE A 399 3.40 5.92 4.40
CA ILE A 399 4.02 5.28 5.55
C ILE A 399 5.47 4.98 5.22
N THR A 400 6.39 5.68 5.89
CA THR A 400 7.84 5.57 5.64
C THR A 400 8.56 4.60 6.57
N HIS A 401 7.89 4.06 7.59
CA HIS A 401 8.48 3.05 8.48
C HIS A 401 7.50 1.90 8.77
N PRO A 402 7.93 0.61 8.69
CA PRO A 402 7.05 -0.54 8.82
C PRO A 402 6.59 -0.84 10.26
N ALA A 403 7.36 -0.41 11.27
CA ALA A 403 7.05 -0.69 12.68
C ALA A 403 5.96 0.24 13.25
N ASN A 404 4.77 0.20 12.67
CA ASN A 404 3.58 0.94 13.11
C ASN A 404 2.36 0.00 13.08
N THR A 405 1.31 0.33 13.83
CA THR A 405 0.00 -0.35 13.74
C THR A 405 -0.88 0.38 12.74
N VAL A 406 -1.25 -0.28 11.65
CA VAL A 406 -2.07 0.28 10.57
C VAL A 406 -3.24 -0.67 10.31
N ARG A 407 -4.39 -0.40 10.94
CA ARG A 407 -5.52 -1.34 10.88
C ARG A 407 -6.89 -0.72 10.71
N ASN A 408 -7.77 -1.42 10.01
CA ASN A 408 -9.18 -1.02 9.83
C ASN A 408 -9.37 0.39 9.25
N ASN A 409 -8.41 0.88 8.46
CA ASN A 409 -8.51 2.17 7.81
C ASN A 409 -9.15 2.04 6.42
N VAL A 410 -9.73 3.14 5.92
CA VAL A 410 -10.28 3.22 4.56
C VAL A 410 -9.60 4.36 3.80
N ALA A 411 -9.07 4.07 2.61
CA ALA A 411 -8.64 5.06 1.64
C ALA A 411 -9.57 5.03 0.41
N ALA A 412 -10.37 6.08 0.23
CA ALA A 412 -11.41 6.10 -0.80
C ALA A 412 -11.33 7.36 -1.66
N GLY A 413 -11.21 7.20 -2.98
CA GLY A 413 -11.13 8.34 -3.89
C GLY A 413 -9.78 9.07 -3.76
N VAL A 414 -8.71 8.40 -4.14
CA VAL A 414 -7.34 8.96 -4.12
C VAL A 414 -6.81 9.01 -5.54
N ASP A 415 -6.37 10.17 -6.02
CA ASP A 415 -5.84 10.32 -7.39
C ASP A 415 -4.57 9.45 -7.63
N GLY A 416 -3.89 9.03 -6.56
CA GLY A 416 -2.76 8.10 -6.58
C GLY A 416 -3.04 6.79 -5.83
N SER A 417 -2.29 6.52 -4.75
CA SER A 417 -2.38 5.25 -4.02
C SER A 417 -3.26 5.35 -2.77
N GLY A 418 -4.03 4.31 -2.44
CA GLY A 418 -4.72 4.24 -1.15
C GLY A 418 -3.71 4.20 0.00
N PHE A 419 -2.90 3.15 0.02
CA PHE A 419 -1.80 2.95 0.96
C PHE A 419 -0.47 2.86 0.20
N TRP A 420 0.50 3.68 0.60
CA TRP A 420 1.85 3.65 0.08
C TRP A 420 2.82 3.37 1.23
N LEU A 421 3.33 2.14 1.26
CA LEU A 421 4.41 1.72 2.15
C LEU A 421 5.74 2.06 1.47
N ALA A 422 6.27 3.23 1.79
CA ALA A 422 7.36 3.89 1.07
C ALA A 422 8.64 3.88 1.93
N PHE A 423 9.25 2.71 2.14
CA PHE A 423 10.35 2.57 3.10
C PHE A 423 11.71 3.01 2.51
N PRO A 424 12.36 4.06 3.05
CA PRO A 424 13.71 4.42 2.66
C PRO A 424 14.75 3.45 3.28
N GLU A 425 15.98 3.44 2.78
CA GLU A 425 17.04 2.57 3.34
C GLU A 425 17.42 2.99 4.76
N HIS A 426 17.54 4.31 4.95
CA HIS A 426 17.71 5.00 6.21
C HIS A 426 16.73 6.16 6.26
N PRO A 427 16.43 6.69 7.45
CA PRO A 427 15.64 7.90 7.55
C PRO A 427 16.18 9.06 6.68
N THR A 428 15.27 9.90 6.21
CA THR A 428 15.56 11.10 5.42
C THR A 428 15.37 12.38 6.25
N GLY A 429 15.42 13.54 5.60
CA GLY A 429 15.07 14.83 6.21
C GLY A 429 15.79 15.13 7.52
N LEU A 430 15.05 15.53 8.56
CA LEU A 430 15.60 15.90 9.86
C LEU A 430 16.18 14.70 10.61
N ALA A 431 15.73 13.48 10.29
CA ALA A 431 16.26 12.25 10.88
C ALA A 431 17.44 11.64 10.10
N ALA A 432 17.94 12.28 9.03
CA ALA A 432 18.96 11.73 8.14
C ALA A 432 20.28 11.30 8.83
N ALA A 433 20.58 11.86 10.00
CA ALA A 433 21.75 11.46 10.79
C ALA A 433 21.59 10.08 11.47
N ARG A 434 20.38 9.52 11.56
CA ARG A 434 20.08 8.23 12.22
C ARG A 434 20.30 7.05 11.28
N THR A 435 21.56 6.80 10.94
CA THR A 435 21.97 5.71 10.02
C THR A 435 21.93 4.32 10.66
N ASP A 436 21.58 4.21 11.93
CA ASP A 436 21.34 2.96 12.65
C ASP A 436 19.92 2.40 12.48
N ILE A 437 19.00 3.19 11.90
CA ILE A 437 17.63 2.78 11.58
C ILE A 437 17.54 2.28 10.13
N TRP A 438 16.88 1.15 9.92
CA TRP A 438 16.81 0.46 8.63
C TRP A 438 15.36 0.10 8.22
N PRO A 439 14.54 1.06 7.76
CA PRO A 439 13.13 0.80 7.47
C PRO A 439 12.91 -0.34 6.46
N ARG A 440 13.79 -0.49 5.45
CA ARG A 440 13.73 -1.60 4.46
C ARG A 440 13.98 -3.00 5.04
N ARG A 441 14.48 -3.10 6.28
CA ARG A 441 14.84 -4.36 6.95
C ARG A 441 14.13 -4.56 8.28
N THR A 442 13.40 -3.55 8.75
CA THR A 442 12.62 -3.64 9.98
C THR A 442 11.38 -4.51 9.79
N PRO A 443 11.08 -5.46 10.70
CA PRO A 443 9.85 -6.23 10.67
C PRO A 443 8.59 -5.37 10.59
N LEU A 444 7.60 -5.85 9.82
CA LEU A 444 6.31 -5.18 9.67
C LEU A 444 5.52 -5.26 10.98
N GLY A 445 4.99 -4.12 11.42
CA GLY A 445 3.98 -4.07 12.47
C GLY A 445 2.64 -4.66 12.02
N ASP A 446 1.59 -4.47 12.80
CA ASP A 446 0.24 -4.91 12.42
C ASP A 446 -0.26 -4.11 11.20
N PHE A 447 -0.51 -4.81 10.08
CA PHE A 447 -1.20 -4.28 8.92
C PHE A 447 -2.40 -5.17 8.60
N SER A 448 -3.60 -4.79 9.05
CA SER A 448 -4.79 -5.64 8.97
C SER A 448 -6.10 -4.90 8.69
N GLY A 449 -7.02 -5.52 7.94
CA GLY A 449 -8.39 -5.03 7.76
C GLY A 449 -8.53 -3.69 7.03
N ASN A 450 -7.48 -3.21 6.36
CA ASN A 450 -7.52 -1.95 5.62
C ASN A 450 -8.24 -2.10 4.27
N VAL A 451 -8.90 -1.04 3.81
CA VAL A 451 -9.68 -1.00 2.56
C VAL A 451 -9.18 0.13 1.67
N ALA A 452 -8.96 -0.14 0.37
CA ALA A 452 -8.64 0.89 -0.60
C ALA A 452 -9.45 0.77 -1.90
N HIS A 453 -10.11 1.84 -2.32
CA HIS A 453 -10.88 1.85 -3.55
C HIS A 453 -10.99 3.21 -4.21
N SER A 454 -11.39 3.20 -5.49
CA SER A 454 -11.46 4.42 -6.31
C SER A 454 -10.10 5.13 -6.34
N THR A 455 -9.03 4.35 -6.53
CA THR A 455 -7.64 4.83 -6.57
C THR A 455 -6.93 4.37 -7.85
N ASP A 456 -5.72 4.85 -8.10
CA ASP A 456 -4.84 4.23 -9.10
C ASP A 456 -4.36 2.86 -8.59
N ARG A 457 -3.82 2.84 -7.37
CA ARG A 457 -3.34 1.62 -6.69
C ARG A 457 -3.89 1.50 -5.28
N GLY A 458 -4.52 0.38 -4.96
CA GLY A 458 -5.02 0.14 -3.60
C GLY A 458 -3.89 0.15 -2.56
N LEU A 459 -2.90 -0.73 -2.75
CA LEU A 459 -1.71 -0.85 -1.91
C LEU A 459 -0.44 -0.89 -2.77
N ASN A 460 0.52 -0.02 -2.44
CA ASN A 460 1.82 0.07 -3.09
C ASN A 460 2.95 -0.02 -2.05
N LEU A 461 3.71 -1.12 -2.07
CA LEU A 461 4.97 -1.28 -1.33
C LEU A 461 6.12 -1.27 -2.33
N ASP A 462 6.62 -0.07 -2.62
CA ASP A 462 7.70 0.23 -3.58
C ASP A 462 8.01 1.74 -3.49
N ASN A 463 8.92 2.24 -4.32
CA ASN A 463 9.07 3.67 -4.62
C ASN A 463 9.24 4.56 -3.38
N GLY A 464 10.07 4.13 -2.43
CA GLY A 464 10.39 4.86 -1.20
C GLY A 464 11.16 6.18 -1.43
N PRO A 465 11.16 7.10 -0.45
CA PRO A 465 11.78 8.40 -0.59
C PRO A 465 13.31 8.31 -0.55
N LYS A 466 13.95 9.24 -1.26
CA LYS A 466 15.38 9.54 -1.19
C LYS A 466 15.60 10.84 -0.39
N ALA A 467 16.84 11.05 0.05
CA ALA A 467 17.23 12.28 0.74
C ALA A 467 17.04 13.56 -0.10
N ASP A 468 16.98 13.44 -1.43
CA ASP A 468 16.74 14.55 -2.36
C ASP A 468 15.24 14.91 -2.56
N GLY A 469 14.33 14.24 -1.83
CA GLY A 469 12.89 14.47 -1.91
C GLY A 469 12.19 13.81 -3.10
N THR A 470 12.92 13.06 -3.93
CA THR A 470 12.35 12.21 -4.99
C THR A 470 12.19 10.77 -4.50
N THR A 471 11.63 9.88 -5.33
CA THR A 471 11.46 8.45 -5.00
C THR A 471 12.43 7.57 -5.78
N GLU A 472 12.72 6.38 -5.25
CA GLU A 472 13.48 5.34 -5.93
C GLU A 472 12.82 3.97 -5.76
N VAL A 473 13.10 3.04 -6.66
CA VAL A 473 12.66 1.64 -6.50
C VAL A 473 13.23 1.07 -5.21
N THR A 474 12.39 0.48 -4.37
CA THR A 474 12.80 -0.01 -3.04
C THR A 474 12.53 -1.50 -2.84
N TYR A 475 13.48 -2.20 -2.22
CA TYR A 475 13.36 -3.63 -1.95
C TYR A 475 13.18 -3.86 -0.45
N TYR A 476 11.96 -4.20 -0.02
CA TYR A 476 11.65 -4.48 1.39
C TYR A 476 11.90 -5.95 1.76
N ALA A 477 12.90 -6.21 2.59
CA ALA A 477 13.31 -7.55 3.00
C ALA A 477 13.59 -7.57 4.50
N PRO A 478 12.56 -7.77 5.35
CA PRO A 478 12.72 -7.69 6.78
C PRO A 478 13.54 -8.86 7.34
N VAL A 479 14.33 -8.56 8.35
CA VAL A 479 15.19 -9.52 9.07
C VAL A 479 15.08 -9.30 10.58
N THR A 480 15.51 -10.28 11.39
CA THR A 480 15.37 -10.22 12.85
C THR A 480 16.18 -9.09 13.50
N THR A 481 17.32 -8.74 12.90
CA THR A 481 18.19 -7.65 13.35
C THR A 481 18.43 -6.70 12.18
N PRO A 482 17.67 -5.59 12.05
CA PRO A 482 17.68 -4.77 10.83
C PRO A 482 19.06 -4.23 10.42
N GLY A 483 19.92 -3.92 11.40
CA GLY A 483 21.30 -3.49 11.17
C GLY A 483 22.26 -4.58 10.67
N ASP A 484 21.88 -5.85 10.78
CA ASP A 484 22.62 -6.99 10.24
C ASP A 484 21.83 -7.64 9.07
N PRO A 485 22.17 -7.34 7.80
CA PRO A 485 21.47 -7.92 6.64
C PRO A 485 21.61 -9.44 6.53
N LYS A 486 22.52 -10.07 7.29
CA LYS A 486 22.70 -11.53 7.31
C LYS A 486 21.86 -12.22 8.38
N SER A 487 21.19 -11.44 9.24
CA SER A 487 20.29 -12.00 10.26
C SER A 487 19.09 -12.69 9.61
N ALA A 488 18.38 -13.51 10.38
CA ALA A 488 17.35 -14.40 9.83
C ALA A 488 16.22 -13.59 9.17
N PRO A 489 15.72 -14.01 7.99
CA PRO A 489 14.59 -13.35 7.34
C PRO A 489 13.34 -13.44 8.22
N VAL A 490 12.51 -12.41 8.17
CA VAL A 490 11.21 -12.34 8.85
C VAL A 490 10.13 -12.22 7.79
N THR A 491 9.01 -12.92 7.98
CA THR A 491 7.86 -12.79 7.08
C THR A 491 7.11 -11.49 7.35
N ALA A 492 6.87 -10.70 6.32
CA ALA A 492 5.96 -9.55 6.39
C ALA A 492 4.55 -9.98 6.00
N THR A 493 3.61 -9.96 6.94
CA THR A 493 2.22 -10.36 6.68
C THR A 493 1.33 -9.14 6.55
N LEU A 494 0.67 -8.99 5.40
CA LEU A 494 -0.37 -8.00 5.16
C LEU A 494 -1.70 -8.74 5.16
N ASP A 495 -2.47 -8.58 6.23
CA ASP A 495 -3.63 -9.42 6.50
C ASP A 495 -4.95 -8.73 6.14
N THR A 496 -5.90 -9.50 5.63
CA THR A 496 -7.30 -9.08 5.38
C THR A 496 -7.45 -7.75 4.63
N PHE A 497 -6.51 -7.43 3.74
CA PHE A 497 -6.58 -6.23 2.91
C PHE A 497 -7.69 -6.34 1.86
N THR A 498 -8.52 -5.32 1.74
CA THR A 498 -9.57 -5.25 0.71
C THR A 498 -9.25 -4.15 -0.29
N ALA A 499 -9.26 -4.48 -1.59
CA ALA A 499 -9.10 -3.50 -2.64
C ALA A 499 -10.10 -3.70 -3.75
N TYR A 500 -10.83 -2.64 -4.11
CA TYR A 500 -11.76 -2.69 -5.22
C TYR A 500 -11.79 -1.43 -6.07
N LYS A 501 -12.24 -1.54 -7.33
CA LYS A 501 -12.39 -0.39 -8.23
C LYS A 501 -11.10 0.46 -8.35
N ASN A 502 -9.93 -0.17 -8.40
CA ASN A 502 -8.66 0.52 -8.62
C ASN A 502 -8.23 0.43 -10.10
N ARG A 503 -7.80 1.56 -10.66
CA ARG A 503 -7.54 1.71 -12.11
C ARG A 503 -6.37 0.84 -12.60
N ASP A 504 -5.29 0.77 -11.83
CA ASP A 504 -4.08 0.02 -12.18
C ASP A 504 -4.03 -1.31 -11.42
N HIS A 505 -3.84 -1.26 -10.09
CA HIS A 505 -3.65 -2.45 -9.24
C HIS A 505 -4.46 -2.39 -7.94
N GLY A 506 -4.96 -3.53 -7.48
CA GLY A 506 -5.36 -3.70 -6.08
C GLY A 506 -4.14 -3.69 -5.17
N VAL A 507 -3.12 -4.48 -5.50
CA VAL A 507 -1.89 -4.65 -4.73
C VAL A 507 -0.66 -4.72 -5.62
N TRP A 508 0.38 -3.96 -5.26
CA TRP A 508 1.74 -4.05 -5.79
C TRP A 508 2.74 -4.15 -4.64
N LEU A 509 3.49 -5.26 -4.55
CA LEU A 509 4.49 -5.48 -3.50
C LEU A 509 5.88 -5.74 -4.10
N ARG A 510 6.91 -5.03 -3.62
CA ARG A 510 8.31 -5.24 -4.00
C ARG A 510 9.18 -5.58 -2.81
N GLY A 511 9.94 -6.67 -2.90
CA GLY A 511 10.87 -7.08 -1.85
C GLY A 511 11.01 -8.58 -1.69
N LYS A 512 11.05 -9.07 -0.45
CA LYS A 512 11.19 -10.50 -0.15
C LYS A 512 10.37 -10.92 1.07
N GLY A 513 9.82 -12.14 1.02
CA GLY A 513 9.19 -12.77 2.19
C GLY A 513 7.83 -12.17 2.57
N HIS A 514 7.06 -11.70 1.59
CA HIS A 514 5.75 -11.08 1.84
C HIS A 514 4.64 -12.11 1.78
N VAL A 515 3.69 -12.04 2.70
CA VAL A 515 2.46 -12.82 2.67
C VAL A 515 1.27 -11.87 2.63
N LEU A 516 0.57 -11.83 1.51
CA LEU A 516 -0.74 -11.21 1.40
C LEU A 516 -1.79 -12.23 1.84
N LEU A 517 -2.23 -12.14 3.09
CA LEU A 517 -3.08 -13.13 3.73
C LEU A 517 -4.55 -12.72 3.63
N ASN A 518 -5.41 -13.62 3.15
CA ASN A 518 -6.87 -13.48 3.15
C ASN A 518 -7.39 -12.16 2.53
N ALA A 519 -6.71 -11.65 1.50
CA ALA A 519 -7.13 -10.42 0.83
C ALA A 519 -8.42 -10.60 0.01
N THR A 520 -9.19 -9.53 -0.15
CA THR A 520 -10.36 -9.46 -1.06
C THR A 520 -10.08 -8.44 -2.15
N LEU A 521 -9.94 -8.90 -3.39
CA LEU A 521 -9.52 -8.08 -4.53
C LEU A 521 -10.59 -8.17 -5.62
N ALA A 522 -11.37 -7.10 -5.84
CA ALA A 522 -12.51 -7.10 -6.76
C ALA A 522 -12.47 -5.91 -7.75
N ASP A 523 -12.90 -6.08 -9.00
CA ASP A 523 -13.01 -4.96 -9.96
C ASP A 523 -11.73 -4.12 -10.10
N ASN A 524 -10.54 -4.71 -9.96
CA ASN A 524 -9.27 -4.01 -10.18
C ASN A 524 -8.79 -4.28 -11.61
N GLY A 525 -8.02 -3.35 -12.19
CA GLY A 525 -7.30 -3.64 -13.44
C GLY A 525 -6.47 -4.92 -13.30
N VAL A 526 -5.67 -4.99 -12.25
CA VAL A 526 -4.95 -6.18 -11.80
C VAL A 526 -5.20 -6.35 -10.31
N GLY A 527 -5.59 -7.53 -9.83
CA GLY A 527 -5.79 -7.76 -8.40
C GLY A 527 -4.47 -7.66 -7.62
N ALA A 528 -3.52 -8.58 -7.85
CA ALA A 528 -2.23 -8.60 -7.16
C ALA A 528 -1.04 -8.81 -8.10
N THR A 529 0.02 -8.04 -7.84
CA THR A 529 1.35 -8.16 -8.47
C THR A 529 2.44 -8.19 -7.40
N PHE A 530 3.36 -9.14 -7.54
CA PHE A 530 4.52 -9.31 -6.69
C PHE A 530 5.80 -9.11 -7.53
N ALA A 531 6.56 -8.06 -7.25
CA ALA A 531 7.89 -7.79 -7.77
C ALA A 531 8.92 -8.22 -6.70
N SER A 532 8.87 -9.49 -6.33
CA SER A 532 9.43 -9.95 -5.06
C SER A 532 9.88 -11.40 -5.09
N ASP A 533 10.75 -11.78 -4.18
CA ASP A 533 11.16 -13.17 -3.98
C ASP A 533 10.50 -13.79 -2.74
N ASP A 534 10.29 -15.11 -2.79
CA ASP A 534 9.74 -15.92 -1.70
C ASP A 534 8.47 -15.31 -1.08
N SER A 535 7.58 -14.81 -1.93
CA SER A 535 6.37 -14.09 -1.53
C SER A 535 5.10 -14.79 -2.03
N THR A 536 4.03 -14.68 -1.27
CA THR A 536 2.82 -15.49 -1.48
C THR A 536 1.55 -14.69 -1.27
N LEU A 537 0.59 -14.83 -2.19
CA LEU A 537 -0.81 -14.56 -1.87
C LEU A 537 -1.39 -15.85 -1.27
N LYS A 538 -1.87 -15.78 -0.02
CA LYS A 538 -2.35 -16.93 0.73
C LYS A 538 -3.81 -16.78 1.13
N GLY A 539 -4.69 -17.63 0.61
CA GLY A 539 -6.13 -17.55 0.81
C GLY A 539 -6.76 -16.38 0.05
N GLY A 540 -7.91 -15.90 0.52
CA GLY A 540 -8.57 -14.72 -0.03
C GLY A 540 -9.47 -14.97 -1.24
N ILE A 541 -10.05 -13.88 -1.74
CA ILE A 541 -11.07 -13.84 -2.80
C ILE A 541 -10.61 -12.88 -3.89
N LEU A 542 -10.59 -13.34 -5.14
CA LEU A 542 -10.25 -12.53 -6.31
C LEU A 542 -11.43 -12.54 -7.28
N ILE A 543 -12.06 -11.38 -7.47
CA ILE A 543 -13.22 -11.20 -8.35
C ILE A 543 -12.84 -10.31 -9.53
N GLY A 544 -13.10 -10.78 -10.75
CA GLY A 544 -12.88 -9.97 -11.96
C GLY A 544 -13.83 -8.78 -12.01
N GLU A 545 -15.13 -9.06 -12.01
CA GLU A 545 -16.18 -8.04 -12.07
C GLU A 545 -17.35 -8.40 -11.14
N THR A 546 -17.76 -7.44 -10.30
CA THR A 546 -18.95 -7.56 -9.45
C THR A 546 -20.19 -6.95 -10.13
N PRO A 547 -21.41 -7.15 -9.62
CA PRO A 547 -22.62 -6.48 -10.14
C PRO A 547 -22.58 -4.95 -10.08
N ASN A 548 -21.65 -4.34 -9.34
CA ASN A 548 -21.43 -2.90 -9.35
C ASN A 548 -20.82 -2.46 -10.69
N LEU A 549 -21.67 -2.07 -11.64
CA LEU A 549 -21.24 -1.64 -12.98
C LEU A 549 -20.44 -0.33 -12.97
N GLY A 550 -20.56 0.48 -11.91
CA GLY A 550 -20.08 1.86 -11.92
C GLY A 550 -20.98 2.82 -12.70
N GLN A 551 -20.57 4.08 -12.74
CA GLN A 551 -21.21 5.17 -13.46
C GLN A 551 -20.12 5.93 -14.26
N PRO A 552 -19.70 5.42 -15.43
CA PRO A 552 -18.63 6.04 -16.22
C PRO A 552 -19.02 7.44 -16.71
N GLU A 553 -18.01 8.30 -16.87
CA GLU A 553 -18.23 9.64 -17.46
C GLU A 553 -18.57 9.53 -18.96
N GLY A 554 -19.23 10.54 -19.52
CA GLY A 554 -19.73 10.48 -20.91
C GLY A 554 -18.65 10.33 -21.99
N TRP A 555 -17.37 10.60 -21.67
CA TRP A 555 -16.24 10.38 -22.57
C TRP A 555 -15.53 9.03 -22.33
N GLU A 556 -15.83 8.34 -21.24
CA GLU A 556 -15.21 7.06 -20.91
C GLU A 556 -15.86 5.94 -21.76
N PRO A 557 -15.07 5.15 -22.51
CA PRO A 557 -15.59 3.94 -23.13
C PRO A 557 -16.06 2.95 -22.06
N THR A 558 -17.08 2.17 -22.41
CA THR A 558 -17.73 1.25 -21.48
C THR A 558 -17.58 -0.20 -21.91
N GLY A 559 -17.58 -1.10 -20.94
CA GLY A 559 -17.64 -2.54 -21.14
C GLY A 559 -19.07 -3.01 -21.39
N THR A 560 -19.24 -4.34 -21.45
CA THR A 560 -20.57 -4.96 -21.57
C THR A 560 -21.55 -4.41 -20.52
N GLY A 561 -22.77 -4.07 -20.95
CA GLY A 561 -23.82 -3.54 -20.08
C GLY A 561 -23.59 -2.09 -19.62
N GLY A 562 -22.65 -1.35 -20.22
CA GLY A 562 -22.34 0.03 -19.82
C GLY A 562 -21.39 0.13 -18.64
N ARG A 563 -20.68 -0.96 -18.29
CA ARG A 563 -19.75 -1.02 -17.16
C ARG A 563 -18.58 -0.02 -17.31
N ALA A 564 -18.21 0.64 -16.22
CA ALA A 564 -16.99 1.43 -16.11
C ALA A 564 -15.74 0.53 -16.21
N LEU A 565 -14.74 0.98 -16.98
CA LEU A 565 -13.50 0.23 -17.18
C LEU A 565 -12.40 0.79 -16.26
N PRO A 566 -11.55 -0.06 -15.63
CA PRO A 566 -10.38 0.40 -14.86
C PRO A 566 -9.48 1.35 -15.64
N ARG A 567 -9.27 1.08 -16.94
CA ARG A 567 -8.44 1.90 -17.84
C ARG A 567 -9.25 2.39 -19.03
N PRO A 568 -10.01 3.48 -18.90
CA PRO A 568 -10.78 4.02 -20.03
C PRO A 568 -9.87 4.48 -21.19
N TRP A 569 -8.59 4.79 -20.92
CA TRP A 569 -7.59 5.11 -21.96
C TRP A 569 -6.97 3.88 -22.65
N ASP A 570 -7.22 2.68 -22.15
CA ASP A 570 -6.85 1.40 -22.77
C ASP A 570 -7.99 0.39 -22.56
N PRO A 571 -9.12 0.54 -23.28
CA PRO A 571 -10.32 -0.28 -23.04
C PRO A 571 -10.08 -1.77 -23.22
N SER A 572 -9.12 -2.13 -24.07
CA SER A 572 -8.70 -3.49 -24.35
C SER A 572 -7.83 -4.13 -23.28
N PHE A 573 -7.46 -3.37 -22.24
CA PHE A 573 -6.59 -3.86 -21.17
C PHE A 573 -7.17 -5.14 -20.54
N PRO A 574 -6.44 -6.27 -20.58
CA PRO A 574 -6.96 -7.53 -20.07
C PRO A 574 -6.92 -7.53 -18.54
N ILE A 575 -8.08 -7.65 -17.89
CA ILE A 575 -8.15 -7.70 -16.43
C ILE A 575 -7.73 -9.06 -15.90
N ARG A 576 -7.12 -9.08 -14.72
CA ARG A 576 -6.69 -10.34 -14.10
C ARG A 576 -6.61 -10.30 -12.59
N GLY A 577 -6.95 -11.42 -11.95
CA GLY A 577 -6.95 -11.52 -10.49
C GLY A 577 -5.55 -11.50 -9.91
N TYR A 578 -4.69 -12.38 -10.39
CA TYR A 578 -3.30 -12.47 -9.98
C TYR A 578 -2.40 -12.49 -11.19
N GLN A 579 -1.30 -11.77 -11.14
CA GLN A 579 -0.26 -11.88 -12.14
C GLN A 579 1.08 -12.27 -11.53
N PHE A 580 1.72 -13.23 -12.16
CA PHE A 580 3.10 -13.55 -11.85
C PHE A 580 4.00 -12.45 -12.43
N TYR A 581 5.02 -12.08 -11.66
CA TYR A 581 6.02 -11.11 -12.07
C TYR A 581 7.38 -11.49 -11.45
N ASP A 582 8.34 -10.58 -11.50
CA ASP A 582 9.75 -10.73 -11.14
C ASP A 582 9.94 -11.36 -9.74
N GLY A 583 10.90 -12.29 -9.66
CA GLY A 583 11.16 -13.11 -8.47
C GLY A 583 10.28 -14.35 -8.33
N HIS A 584 10.60 -15.20 -7.35
CA HIS A 584 9.83 -16.41 -7.03
C HIS A 584 8.56 -16.06 -6.24
N VAL A 585 7.39 -16.26 -6.84
CA VAL A 585 6.09 -15.89 -6.24
C VAL A 585 5.05 -17.00 -6.39
N THR A 586 4.18 -17.10 -5.38
CA THR A 586 3.18 -18.14 -5.24
C THR A 586 1.78 -17.56 -5.05
N ILE A 587 0.77 -18.22 -5.63
CA ILE A 587 -0.63 -18.05 -5.25
C ILE A 587 -1.16 -19.36 -4.66
N ASP A 588 -1.53 -19.34 -3.38
CA ASP A 588 -1.91 -20.51 -2.58
C ASP A 588 -3.30 -20.31 -1.96
N GLY A 589 -4.26 -21.18 -2.28
CA GLY A 589 -5.52 -21.26 -1.52
C GLY A 589 -6.57 -20.19 -1.84
N ALA A 590 -6.34 -19.35 -2.85
CA ALA A 590 -7.28 -18.30 -3.25
C ALA A 590 -8.53 -18.86 -3.93
N THR A 591 -9.67 -18.19 -3.75
CA THR A 591 -10.90 -18.47 -4.49
C THR A 591 -11.14 -17.39 -5.55
N LEU A 592 -11.35 -17.80 -6.81
CA LEU A 592 -11.48 -16.90 -7.96
C LEU A 592 -12.86 -17.04 -8.63
N ALA A 593 -13.42 -15.91 -9.06
CA ALA A 593 -14.68 -15.84 -9.82
C ALA A 593 -14.82 -14.52 -10.60
N GLY A 594 -15.87 -14.41 -11.42
CA GLY A 594 -16.27 -13.16 -12.07
C GLY A 594 -15.34 -12.67 -13.18
N PHE A 595 -14.48 -13.53 -13.74
CA PHE A 595 -13.67 -13.17 -14.92
C PHE A 595 -14.42 -13.61 -16.17
N THR A 596 -14.99 -12.67 -16.91
CA THR A 596 -15.71 -12.96 -18.16
C THR A 596 -15.13 -12.11 -19.30
N PRO A 597 -14.42 -12.71 -20.27
CA PRO A 597 -14.00 -12.02 -21.48
C PRO A 597 -15.22 -11.55 -22.28
N ASP A 598 -15.09 -10.42 -22.95
CA ASP A 598 -16.11 -9.89 -23.85
C ASP A 598 -15.48 -9.35 -25.15
N ALA A 599 -16.29 -8.66 -25.96
CA ALA A 599 -15.81 -8.06 -27.21
C ALA A 599 -14.82 -6.90 -26.99
N THR A 600 -14.80 -6.31 -25.78
CA THR A 600 -13.95 -5.17 -25.43
C THR A 600 -12.60 -5.64 -24.93
N ARG A 601 -12.55 -6.65 -24.05
CA ARG A 601 -11.30 -7.13 -23.44
C ARG A 601 -11.33 -8.59 -22.99
N GLN A 602 -10.13 -9.11 -22.73
CA GLN A 602 -9.93 -10.41 -22.09
C GLN A 602 -9.97 -10.30 -20.56
N ALA A 603 -10.29 -11.40 -19.89
CA ALA A 603 -10.34 -11.49 -18.43
C ALA A 603 -9.92 -12.90 -17.97
N SER A 604 -9.09 -13.00 -16.94
CA SER A 604 -8.69 -14.30 -16.37
C SER A 604 -8.33 -14.23 -14.89
N GLY A 605 -8.42 -15.37 -14.20
CA GLY A 605 -7.95 -15.45 -12.82
C GLY A 605 -6.43 -15.24 -12.68
N LEU A 606 -5.65 -15.85 -13.58
CA LEU A 606 -4.19 -15.80 -13.59
C LEU A 606 -3.65 -15.19 -14.89
N GLY A 607 -2.52 -14.49 -14.80
CA GLY A 607 -1.80 -13.92 -15.93
C GLY A 607 -0.35 -13.55 -15.58
N TYR A 608 0.27 -12.68 -16.39
CA TYR A 608 1.59 -12.09 -16.12
C TYR A 608 1.53 -10.57 -16.22
N LEU A 609 2.56 -9.90 -15.69
CA LEU A 609 2.81 -8.52 -16.05
C LEU A 609 2.96 -8.42 -17.57
N THR A 610 2.16 -7.56 -18.20
CA THR A 610 2.20 -7.30 -19.64
C THR A 610 3.28 -6.28 -19.98
N LYS A 611 3.86 -6.38 -21.19
CA LYS A 611 4.97 -5.51 -21.62
C LYS A 611 6.18 -5.68 -20.69
N ASN A 612 6.37 -6.89 -20.18
CA ASN A 612 7.38 -7.19 -19.18
C ASN A 612 8.73 -7.46 -19.84
N ALA A 613 9.71 -6.60 -19.55
CA ALA A 613 11.07 -6.78 -20.06
C ALA A 613 11.91 -7.75 -19.22
N PHE A 614 11.51 -8.02 -17.97
CA PHE A 614 12.27 -8.84 -17.04
C PHE A 614 11.79 -10.29 -17.09
N SER A 615 12.71 -11.22 -17.27
CA SER A 615 12.38 -12.66 -17.33
C SER A 615 11.68 -13.10 -16.05
N LEU A 616 10.68 -13.96 -16.21
CA LEU A 616 9.97 -14.58 -15.11
C LEU A 616 10.77 -15.75 -14.52
N VAL A 617 10.44 -16.11 -13.29
CA VAL A 617 10.99 -17.28 -12.61
C VAL A 617 10.14 -18.51 -12.96
N PRO A 618 10.70 -19.55 -13.62
CA PRO A 618 9.89 -20.68 -14.12
C PRO A 618 9.36 -21.62 -13.05
N ILE A 619 9.72 -21.40 -11.77
CA ILE A 619 9.15 -22.11 -10.61
C ILE A 619 8.04 -21.33 -9.91
N ASN A 620 7.69 -20.14 -10.40
CA ASN A 620 6.46 -19.46 -9.96
C ASN A 620 5.30 -20.43 -10.04
N ASN A 621 4.44 -20.48 -9.01
CA ASN A 621 3.47 -21.56 -8.90
C ASN A 621 2.11 -21.15 -8.36
N ALA A 622 1.12 -21.95 -8.76
CA ALA A 622 -0.24 -21.94 -8.25
C ALA A 622 -0.54 -23.27 -7.54
N LEU A 623 -1.27 -23.21 -6.45
CA LEU A 623 -1.74 -24.38 -5.71
C LEU A 623 -2.97 -24.06 -4.84
N ASN A 624 -3.73 -25.09 -4.49
CA ASN A 624 -4.92 -25.05 -3.66
C ASN A 624 -6.01 -24.06 -4.14
N LEU A 625 -6.01 -23.70 -5.43
CA LEU A 625 -6.95 -22.71 -5.95
C LEU A 625 -8.37 -23.28 -6.05
N ARG A 626 -9.36 -22.43 -5.80
CA ARG A 626 -10.77 -22.75 -5.95
C ARG A 626 -11.38 -21.85 -7.02
N TRP A 627 -12.07 -22.44 -7.98
CA TRP A 627 -12.81 -21.71 -9.03
C TRP A 627 -14.29 -21.79 -8.68
N ALA A 628 -14.88 -20.67 -8.27
CA ALA A 628 -16.29 -20.67 -7.85
C ALA A 628 -17.27 -20.59 -9.03
N ASP A 629 -16.78 -20.26 -10.23
CA ASP A 629 -17.54 -20.26 -11.48
C ASP A 629 -16.67 -20.72 -12.68
N ALA A 630 -17.19 -20.53 -13.89
CA ALA A 630 -16.52 -20.88 -15.15
C ALA A 630 -15.52 -19.82 -15.65
N SER A 631 -14.99 -18.96 -14.77
CA SER A 631 -13.96 -17.98 -15.10
C SER A 631 -12.79 -18.60 -15.88
N PRO A 632 -12.30 -17.95 -16.97
CA PRO A 632 -11.05 -18.37 -17.61
C PRO A 632 -9.92 -18.35 -16.59
N ARG A 633 -9.27 -19.50 -16.48
CA ARG A 633 -8.23 -19.69 -15.47
C ARG A 633 -6.99 -18.88 -15.77
N VAL A 634 -6.57 -18.89 -17.02
CA VAL A 634 -5.34 -18.27 -17.51
C VAL A 634 -5.64 -17.52 -18.80
N TYR A 635 -5.01 -16.37 -18.97
CA TYR A 635 -4.87 -15.72 -20.27
C TYR A 635 -3.53 -14.99 -20.35
N PHE A 636 -2.74 -15.30 -21.38
CA PHE A 636 -1.48 -14.60 -21.65
C PHE A 636 -1.61 -13.78 -22.93
N PRO A 637 -1.44 -12.45 -22.89
CA PRO A 637 -1.39 -11.64 -24.10
C PRO A 637 -0.25 -12.06 -25.03
N ALA A 638 -0.36 -11.71 -26.31
CA ALA A 638 0.73 -11.93 -27.26
C ALA A 638 2.00 -11.22 -26.79
N ALA A 639 3.13 -11.93 -26.84
CA ALA A 639 4.40 -11.39 -26.38
C ALA A 639 4.87 -10.24 -27.27
N GLN A 640 5.29 -9.14 -26.65
CA GLN A 640 5.86 -8.01 -27.38
C GLN A 640 7.28 -8.34 -27.86
N PRO A 641 7.67 -7.95 -29.09
CA PRO A 641 8.96 -8.31 -29.69
C PRO A 641 10.19 -7.89 -28.87
N ASP A 642 10.10 -6.83 -28.08
CA ASP A 642 11.20 -6.26 -27.27
C ASP A 642 11.06 -6.54 -25.76
N LYS A 643 10.15 -7.45 -25.36
CA LYS A 643 9.83 -7.74 -23.95
C LYS A 643 10.12 -9.20 -23.63
N ASP A 644 11.30 -9.45 -23.08
CA ASP A 644 11.78 -10.82 -22.83
C ASP A 644 10.98 -11.56 -21.75
N GLY A 645 10.44 -10.83 -20.77
CA GLY A 645 9.53 -11.38 -19.76
C GLY A 645 8.26 -11.97 -20.38
N ASP A 646 7.65 -11.28 -21.34
CA ASP A 646 6.47 -11.78 -22.06
C ASP A 646 6.80 -13.10 -22.79
N LYS A 647 8.01 -13.22 -23.35
CA LYS A 647 8.48 -14.42 -24.08
C LYS A 647 8.92 -15.56 -23.16
N ALA A 648 9.10 -15.29 -21.86
CA ALA A 648 9.48 -16.27 -20.85
C ALA A 648 8.29 -16.78 -20.01
N ALA A 649 7.10 -16.21 -20.20
CA ALA A 649 5.83 -16.55 -19.51
C ALA A 649 5.65 -18.04 -19.23
N THR A 650 5.94 -18.46 -17.98
CA THR A 650 5.90 -19.85 -17.50
C THR A 650 5.59 -19.92 -16.00
N PHE A 651 4.67 -20.79 -15.57
CA PHE A 651 4.37 -21.07 -14.14
C PHE A 651 3.94 -22.53 -13.95
N LEU A 652 4.20 -23.09 -12.77
CA LEU A 652 3.86 -24.45 -12.37
C LEU A 652 2.47 -24.51 -11.71
N ASP A 653 1.59 -25.35 -12.24
CA ASP A 653 0.40 -25.80 -11.52
C ASP A 653 0.79 -27.00 -10.64
N THR A 654 0.93 -26.75 -9.34
CA THR A 654 1.54 -27.72 -8.42
C THR A 654 0.64 -28.93 -8.21
N ASP A 655 -0.67 -28.71 -8.09
CA ASP A 655 -1.63 -29.71 -7.62
C ASP A 655 -2.78 -29.98 -8.59
N GLY A 656 -2.81 -29.32 -9.75
CA GLY A 656 -3.81 -29.54 -10.78
C GLY A 656 -5.03 -28.63 -10.65
N THR A 657 -5.06 -27.72 -9.67
CA THR A 657 -6.18 -26.79 -9.47
C THR A 657 -6.35 -25.82 -10.63
N VAL A 658 -5.33 -25.63 -11.47
CA VAL A 658 -5.41 -24.78 -12.67
C VAL A 658 -5.62 -25.57 -13.95
N THR A 659 -4.87 -26.64 -14.17
CA THR A 659 -4.80 -27.37 -15.45
C THR A 659 -5.64 -28.65 -15.45
N GLY A 660 -6.11 -29.10 -14.29
CA GLY A 660 -6.77 -30.39 -14.10
C GLY A 660 -5.80 -31.55 -13.85
N GLN A 661 -4.49 -31.33 -13.94
CA GLN A 661 -3.46 -32.34 -13.68
C GLN A 661 -2.28 -31.74 -12.92
N ALA A 662 -1.92 -32.35 -11.80
CA ALA A 662 -0.80 -31.90 -10.97
C ALA A 662 0.55 -31.95 -11.71
N GLY A 663 1.40 -30.97 -11.45
CA GLY A 663 2.78 -30.91 -11.94
C GLY A 663 2.92 -30.46 -13.39
N LEU A 664 1.84 -30.00 -14.04
CA LEU A 664 1.93 -29.39 -15.36
C LEU A 664 2.36 -27.93 -15.28
N THR A 665 3.19 -27.52 -16.22
CA THR A 665 3.61 -26.13 -16.37
C THR A 665 2.77 -25.46 -17.45
N VAL A 666 2.23 -24.28 -17.16
CA VAL A 666 1.56 -23.43 -18.15
C VAL A 666 2.59 -22.48 -18.75
N THR A 667 2.72 -22.44 -20.08
CA THR A 667 3.71 -21.61 -20.76
C THR A 667 3.18 -20.96 -22.04
N ALA A 668 3.53 -19.70 -22.25
CA ALA A 668 3.41 -19.00 -23.55
C ALA A 668 4.77 -18.81 -24.23
N SER A 669 5.84 -19.38 -23.67
CA SER A 669 7.18 -19.20 -24.23
C SER A 669 7.29 -19.80 -25.63
N PRO A 670 7.77 -19.03 -26.64
CA PRO A 670 7.99 -19.55 -28.00
C PRO A 670 8.94 -20.75 -28.05
N LEU A 671 9.83 -20.90 -27.07
CA LEU A 671 10.76 -22.02 -26.96
C LEU A 671 10.08 -23.34 -26.57
N LEU A 672 8.97 -23.25 -25.84
CA LEU A 672 8.42 -24.37 -25.07
C LEU A 672 7.03 -24.76 -25.52
N LYS A 673 6.17 -23.78 -25.86
CA LYS A 673 4.74 -24.01 -26.11
C LYS A 673 4.44 -24.96 -27.28
N GLY A 674 5.37 -25.09 -28.23
CA GLY A 674 5.24 -25.96 -29.40
C GLY A 674 5.80 -27.37 -29.24
N ALA A 675 6.22 -27.79 -28.04
CA ALA A 675 6.78 -29.12 -27.86
C ALA A 675 5.72 -30.22 -28.11
N PRO A 676 6.10 -31.38 -28.69
CA PRO A 676 5.14 -32.44 -29.04
C PRO A 676 4.36 -33.02 -27.87
N ASP A 677 4.88 -32.90 -26.66
CA ASP A 677 4.27 -33.37 -25.41
C ASP A 677 3.55 -32.25 -24.63
N CYS A 678 3.47 -31.05 -25.20
CA CYS A 678 2.62 -29.97 -24.70
C CYS A 678 1.21 -30.06 -25.31
N THR A 679 0.20 -29.71 -24.52
CA THR A 679 -1.18 -29.57 -24.99
C THR A 679 -1.53 -28.09 -25.16
N PRO A 680 -1.83 -27.61 -26.38
CA PRO A 680 -2.19 -26.21 -26.59
C PRO A 680 -3.58 -25.89 -26.05
N ASN A 681 -3.74 -24.70 -25.48
CA ASN A 681 -5.01 -24.13 -25.09
C ASN A 681 -5.16 -22.73 -25.71
N ALA A 682 -5.95 -22.65 -26.78
CA ALA A 682 -6.16 -21.40 -27.53
C ALA A 682 -6.81 -20.31 -26.66
N GLY A 683 -7.74 -20.68 -25.77
CA GLY A 683 -8.41 -19.72 -24.88
C GLY A 683 -7.47 -19.09 -23.86
N TRP A 684 -6.37 -19.77 -23.52
CA TRP A 684 -5.34 -19.23 -22.63
C TRP A 684 -4.22 -18.51 -23.37
N ASN A 685 -4.17 -18.65 -24.70
CA ASN A 685 -3.01 -18.33 -25.53
C ASN A 685 -1.71 -18.91 -24.94
N ALA A 686 -1.80 -20.16 -24.47
CA ALA A 686 -0.74 -20.86 -23.77
C ALA A 686 -0.78 -22.36 -24.08
N SER A 687 0.16 -23.12 -23.52
CA SER A 687 0.15 -24.58 -23.55
C SER A 687 0.45 -25.12 -22.16
N THR A 688 -0.12 -26.28 -21.85
CA THR A 688 0.23 -27.04 -20.65
C THR A 688 1.24 -28.11 -21.03
N CYS A 689 2.34 -28.18 -20.28
CA CYS A 689 3.49 -28.98 -20.64
C CYS A 689 4.02 -29.73 -19.41
N PRO A 690 4.41 -31.02 -19.55
CA PRO A 690 5.03 -31.76 -18.46
C PRO A 690 6.52 -31.40 -18.30
N GLY A 691 7.09 -31.76 -17.16
CA GLY A 691 8.52 -31.69 -16.92
C GLY A 691 8.96 -30.44 -16.16
N ALA A 692 10.27 -30.34 -15.94
CA ALA A 692 10.89 -29.31 -15.14
C ALA A 692 11.56 -28.26 -16.04
N TYR A 693 11.29 -26.99 -15.74
CA TYR A 693 11.81 -25.86 -16.49
C TYR A 693 13.08 -25.33 -15.84
N THR A 694 13.60 -24.15 -16.15
CA THR A 694 14.71 -23.48 -15.45
C THR A 694 14.85 -22.11 -16.07
N ARG A 695 15.38 -21.15 -15.30
CA ARG A 695 15.79 -19.88 -15.85
C ARG A 695 17.16 -20.05 -16.50
N LEU A 696 17.22 -20.04 -17.83
CA LEU A 696 18.47 -19.97 -18.59
C LEU A 696 18.83 -18.51 -18.81
N TRP A 697 20.06 -18.11 -18.46
CA TRP A 697 20.50 -16.73 -18.58
C TRP A 697 21.94 -16.60 -19.10
N LEU A 698 22.18 -15.46 -19.74
CA LEU A 698 23.48 -15.04 -20.30
C LEU A 698 23.71 -13.58 -19.92
N GLN A 699 24.92 -13.23 -19.53
CA GLN A 699 25.34 -11.87 -19.22
C GLN A 699 26.64 -11.52 -19.95
N ASP A 700 26.70 -10.34 -20.55
CA ASP A 700 27.96 -9.72 -20.95
C ASP A 700 28.60 -9.03 -19.75
N VAL A 701 29.70 -9.58 -19.24
CA VAL A 701 30.37 -9.03 -18.06
C VAL A 701 31.11 -7.73 -18.39
N ARG A 702 31.44 -7.49 -19.66
CA ARG A 702 32.15 -6.28 -20.11
C ARG A 702 31.22 -5.18 -20.58
N GLY A 703 29.91 -5.41 -20.57
CA GLY A 703 28.92 -4.43 -20.98
C GLY A 703 28.87 -4.16 -22.49
N GLY A 704 29.27 -5.13 -23.31
CA GLY A 704 29.14 -5.07 -24.77
C GLY A 704 27.69 -5.23 -25.26
N LYS A 705 27.51 -5.06 -26.58
CA LYS A 705 26.21 -5.10 -27.26
C LYS A 705 25.92 -6.50 -27.80
N LEU A 706 25.60 -7.45 -26.93
CA LEU A 706 25.24 -8.83 -27.34
C LEU A 706 23.87 -8.93 -28.03
N ALA A 707 22.99 -7.96 -27.80
CA ALA A 707 21.61 -8.00 -28.27
C ALA A 707 21.48 -7.84 -29.80
N PRO A 708 20.49 -8.51 -30.41
CA PRO A 708 19.68 -9.57 -29.82
C PRO A 708 20.47 -10.87 -29.60
N VAL A 709 20.11 -11.63 -28.57
CA VAL A 709 20.57 -13.00 -28.37
C VAL A 709 19.47 -13.93 -28.85
N THR A 710 19.73 -14.67 -29.92
CA THR A 710 18.81 -15.70 -30.41
C THR A 710 19.03 -16.98 -29.62
N VAL A 711 17.97 -17.51 -29.01
CA VAL A 711 17.98 -18.79 -28.32
C VAL A 711 17.16 -19.77 -29.14
N THR A 712 17.78 -20.87 -29.55
CA THR A 712 17.11 -21.96 -30.27
C THR A 712 17.12 -23.21 -29.41
N GLY A 713 15.94 -23.69 -29.05
CA GLY A 713 15.74 -24.97 -28.37
C GLY A 713 15.22 -26.05 -29.33
N PRO A 714 14.93 -27.26 -28.84
CA PRO A 714 14.48 -28.37 -29.68
C PRO A 714 13.12 -28.16 -30.36
N HIS A 715 12.31 -27.23 -29.86
CA HIS A 715 10.90 -27.06 -30.26
C HIS A 715 10.55 -25.61 -30.65
N GLY A 716 11.53 -24.71 -30.69
CA GLY A 716 11.27 -23.32 -31.03
C GLY A 716 12.49 -22.44 -30.88
N THR A 717 12.32 -21.19 -31.31
CA THR A 717 13.34 -20.14 -31.25
C THR A 717 12.74 -18.88 -30.66
N VAL A 718 13.52 -18.15 -29.88
CA VAL A 718 13.17 -16.83 -29.35
C VAL A 718 14.34 -15.87 -29.52
N SER A 719 14.05 -14.61 -29.81
CA SER A 719 15.04 -13.53 -29.84
C SER A 719 14.91 -12.69 -28.57
N LEU A 720 15.99 -12.54 -27.82
CA LEU A 720 16.03 -11.82 -26.55
C LEU A 720 16.72 -10.47 -26.73
N THR A 721 16.11 -9.42 -26.20
CA THR A 721 16.61 -8.04 -26.27
C THR A 721 17.52 -7.71 -25.07
N GLY A 722 17.30 -8.38 -23.94
CA GLY A 722 18.03 -8.20 -22.69
C GLY A 722 17.46 -7.08 -21.82
N THR A 723 18.09 -6.85 -20.66
CA THR A 723 17.68 -5.82 -19.70
C THR A 723 17.53 -4.45 -20.37
N PRO A 724 16.39 -3.74 -20.18
CA PRO A 724 16.19 -2.42 -20.76
C PRO A 724 17.33 -1.45 -20.46
N GLY A 725 17.78 -0.73 -21.48
CA GLY A 725 18.81 0.31 -21.36
C GLY A 725 20.24 -0.23 -21.41
N SER A 726 20.56 -1.33 -20.71
CA SER A 726 21.92 -1.91 -20.73
C SER A 726 22.10 -2.97 -21.81
N PHE A 727 21.08 -3.78 -22.09
CA PHE A 727 21.12 -4.91 -23.03
C PHE A 727 22.24 -5.92 -22.71
N THR A 728 22.63 -6.03 -21.44
CA THR A 728 23.77 -6.83 -21.01
C THR A 728 23.38 -8.18 -20.42
N SER A 729 22.15 -8.33 -19.90
CA SER A 729 21.66 -9.58 -19.30
C SER A 729 20.42 -10.07 -20.04
N PHE A 730 20.42 -11.34 -20.40
CA PHE A 730 19.38 -12.01 -21.18
C PHE A 730 18.92 -13.23 -20.41
N SER A 731 17.62 -13.50 -20.41
CA SER A 731 17.07 -14.62 -19.66
C SER A 731 15.78 -15.12 -20.30
N THR A 732 15.57 -16.44 -20.25
CA THR A 732 14.33 -17.07 -20.71
C THR A 732 14.07 -18.36 -19.94
N SER A 733 12.83 -18.84 -20.02
CA SER A 733 12.46 -20.17 -19.56
C SER A 733 12.99 -21.24 -20.52
N ALA A 734 13.61 -22.27 -19.97
CA ALA A 734 14.12 -23.44 -20.70
C ALA A 734 13.67 -24.71 -19.99
N ARG A 735 13.45 -25.80 -20.73
CA ARG A 735 13.19 -27.14 -20.16
C ARG A 735 14.52 -27.84 -19.84
N LEU A 736 14.61 -28.48 -18.68
CA LEU A 736 15.78 -29.26 -18.27
C LEU A 736 16.06 -30.44 -19.19
N ASN A 737 17.29 -30.95 -19.12
CA ASN A 737 17.76 -32.13 -19.86
C ASN A 737 17.60 -31.99 -21.39
N GLN A 738 17.67 -30.76 -21.88
CA GLN A 738 17.65 -30.42 -23.29
C GLN A 738 18.87 -29.58 -23.67
N THR A 739 19.08 -29.44 -24.98
CA THR A 739 20.15 -28.63 -25.56
C THR A 739 19.58 -27.33 -26.13
N TYR A 740 20.22 -26.21 -25.80
CA TYR A 740 19.88 -24.89 -26.32
C TYR A 740 21.09 -24.25 -26.98
N THR A 741 20.89 -23.63 -28.13
CA THR A 741 21.92 -22.82 -28.80
C THR A 741 21.65 -21.35 -28.55
N LEU A 742 22.61 -20.63 -27.98
CA LEU A 742 22.58 -19.18 -27.85
C LEU A 742 23.48 -18.59 -28.92
N THR A 743 22.92 -17.71 -29.74
CA THR A 743 23.61 -16.98 -30.80
C THR A 743 23.48 -15.49 -30.52
N PRO A 744 24.46 -14.89 -29.79
CA PRO A 744 24.56 -13.45 -29.66
C PRO A 744 24.85 -12.78 -31.00
N SER A 745 24.39 -11.55 -31.19
CA SER A 745 24.62 -10.79 -32.42
C SER A 745 26.04 -10.20 -32.52
N ALA A 746 26.78 -10.20 -31.43
CA ALA A 746 28.18 -9.79 -31.36
C ALA A 746 28.96 -10.73 -30.43
N ALA A 747 30.27 -10.82 -30.64
CA ALA A 747 31.15 -11.53 -29.71
C ALA A 747 31.41 -10.68 -28.45
N SER A 748 31.55 -11.34 -27.30
CA SER A 748 32.10 -10.73 -26.08
C SER A 748 33.34 -11.51 -25.62
N PRO A 749 34.38 -10.81 -25.13
CA PRO A 749 35.56 -11.46 -24.58
C PRO A 749 35.30 -12.13 -23.23
N HIS A 750 34.19 -11.79 -22.55
CA HIS A 750 33.86 -12.34 -21.24
C HIS A 750 32.34 -12.40 -21.04
N LEU A 751 31.81 -13.63 -21.14
CA LEU A 751 30.42 -13.96 -20.89
C LEU A 751 30.28 -14.67 -19.55
N ARG A 752 29.15 -14.46 -18.88
CA ARG A 752 28.70 -15.29 -17.78
C ARG A 752 27.40 -15.98 -18.19
N LEU A 753 27.31 -17.28 -17.96
CA LEU A 753 26.17 -18.10 -18.37
C LEU A 753 25.77 -19.02 -17.24
N GLY A 754 24.47 -19.17 -17.01
CA GLY A 754 24.00 -20.11 -16.01
C GLY A 754 22.54 -20.51 -16.15
N LEU A 755 22.16 -21.39 -15.24
CA LEU A 755 20.80 -21.79 -14.97
C LEU A 755 20.49 -21.60 -13.48
N GLN A 756 19.24 -21.31 -13.14
CA GLN A 756 18.79 -21.06 -11.77
C GLN A 756 17.42 -21.70 -11.48
N ASN A 757 17.04 -21.68 -10.21
CA ASN A 757 15.78 -22.16 -9.65
C ASN A 757 15.58 -23.67 -9.78
N ARG A 758 16.63 -24.47 -9.58
CA ARG A 758 16.66 -25.92 -9.84
C ARG A 758 17.21 -26.73 -8.67
N GLN A 759 17.19 -28.05 -8.77
CA GLN A 759 17.65 -28.96 -7.72
C GLN A 759 19.04 -29.54 -8.04
N PRO A 760 19.83 -29.93 -7.02
CA PRO A 760 21.09 -30.64 -7.24
C PRO A 760 20.94 -31.84 -8.18
N GLY A 761 21.82 -31.93 -9.18
CA GLY A 761 21.79 -32.96 -10.22
C GLY A 761 21.01 -32.56 -11.48
N ASP A 762 20.21 -31.50 -11.46
CA ASP A 762 19.55 -30.98 -12.67
C ASP A 762 20.60 -30.51 -13.69
N THR A 763 20.35 -30.79 -14.97
CA THR A 763 21.31 -30.50 -16.04
C THR A 763 20.70 -29.73 -17.21
N LEU A 764 21.54 -28.92 -17.85
CA LEU A 764 21.20 -28.23 -19.10
C LEU A 764 22.43 -28.24 -20.00
N THR A 765 22.23 -28.50 -21.30
CA THR A 765 23.29 -28.37 -22.29
C THR A 765 23.11 -27.08 -23.08
N VAL A 766 24.18 -26.30 -23.19
CA VAL A 766 24.14 -24.99 -23.84
C VAL A 766 25.26 -24.86 -24.84
N THR A 767 24.93 -24.41 -26.04
CA THR A 767 25.85 -24.25 -27.16
C THR A 767 25.99 -22.78 -27.52
N LEU A 768 27.22 -22.32 -27.76
CA LEU A 768 27.54 -20.95 -28.19
C LEU A 768 28.61 -20.95 -29.28
N PRO A 769 28.57 -19.97 -30.22
CA PRO A 769 29.68 -19.74 -31.13
C PRO A 769 30.91 -19.21 -30.34
N ALA A 770 32.10 -19.70 -30.67
CA ALA A 770 33.36 -19.24 -30.10
C ALA A 770 34.46 -19.31 -31.17
N ALA A 771 35.02 -18.16 -31.55
CA ALA A 771 36.02 -18.07 -32.63
C ALA A 771 37.33 -18.79 -32.30
N THR A 772 37.70 -18.81 -31.02
CA THR A 772 38.85 -19.53 -30.47
C THR A 772 38.39 -20.34 -29.27
N GLU A 773 39.17 -21.34 -28.88
CA GLU A 773 38.87 -22.12 -27.68
C GLU A 773 38.86 -21.20 -26.44
N PRO A 774 37.73 -21.09 -25.71
CA PRO A 774 37.65 -20.23 -24.55
C PRO A 774 38.21 -20.93 -23.29
N ARG A 775 38.59 -20.12 -22.30
CA ARG A 775 38.85 -20.54 -20.92
C ARG A 775 37.57 -20.45 -20.13
N ILE A 776 37.14 -21.56 -19.54
CA ILE A 776 35.86 -21.62 -18.82
C ILE A 776 36.12 -21.88 -17.35
N TYR A 777 35.65 -20.98 -16.50
CA TYR A 777 35.81 -21.06 -15.06
C TYR A 777 34.45 -21.32 -14.42
N ARG A 778 34.43 -22.19 -13.42
CA ARG A 778 33.22 -22.48 -12.65
C ARG A 778 32.87 -21.32 -11.70
N ASP A 779 31.58 -21.10 -11.49
CA ASP A 779 31.03 -20.10 -10.57
C ASP A 779 31.44 -18.66 -10.92
N TRP A 780 31.91 -17.89 -9.93
CA TRP A 780 32.37 -16.50 -10.06
C TRP A 780 33.89 -16.38 -9.90
N TRP A 781 34.57 -17.52 -9.69
CA TRP A 781 35.94 -17.55 -9.21
C TRP A 781 36.89 -17.85 -10.35
N ILE A 782 37.31 -16.78 -11.02
CA ILE A 782 38.27 -16.79 -12.13
C ILE A 782 39.66 -17.11 -11.59
N ASP A 783 39.93 -18.41 -11.47
CA ASP A 783 41.16 -18.98 -10.93
C ASP A 783 41.42 -20.33 -11.61
N ASN A 784 42.67 -20.66 -11.89
CA ASN A 784 43.02 -21.91 -12.59
C ASN A 784 42.58 -23.18 -11.83
N ARG A 785 42.35 -23.11 -10.51
CA ARG A 785 41.76 -24.21 -9.72
C ARG A 785 40.29 -24.50 -10.08
N ASN A 786 39.61 -23.55 -10.70
CA ASN A 786 38.22 -23.66 -11.14
C ASN A 786 38.07 -23.76 -12.67
N LEU A 787 39.19 -23.89 -13.40
CA LEU A 787 39.15 -24.10 -14.83
C LEU A 787 38.46 -25.45 -15.14
N LEU A 788 37.42 -25.41 -15.95
CA LEU A 788 36.67 -26.61 -16.33
C LEU A 788 37.52 -27.53 -17.21
N LYS A 789 37.28 -28.83 -17.07
CA LYS A 789 37.92 -29.84 -17.90
C LYS A 789 37.25 -29.90 -19.27
N LYS A 790 38.04 -29.75 -20.33
CA LYS A 790 37.64 -30.10 -21.70
C LYS A 790 37.44 -31.60 -21.84
N VAL A 791 36.33 -32.00 -22.46
CA VAL A 791 36.05 -33.37 -22.87
C VAL A 791 35.70 -33.41 -24.35
N THR A 792 35.68 -34.61 -24.94
CA THR A 792 35.18 -34.77 -26.32
C THR A 792 33.66 -34.54 -26.35
N PRO A 793 33.08 -34.07 -27.47
CA PRO A 793 31.63 -33.93 -27.61
C PRO A 793 30.87 -35.21 -27.26
N ALA A 794 31.40 -36.38 -27.66
CA ALA A 794 30.81 -37.68 -27.35
C ALA A 794 30.85 -38.04 -25.85
N ALA A 795 31.87 -37.58 -25.11
CA ALA A 795 31.99 -37.85 -23.68
C ALA A 795 31.20 -36.86 -22.81
N LEU A 796 30.87 -35.67 -23.34
CA LEU A 796 30.22 -34.58 -22.61
C LEU A 796 28.89 -34.99 -21.92
N PRO A 797 27.97 -35.76 -22.54
CA PRO A 797 26.74 -36.17 -21.87
C PRO A 797 26.97 -37.03 -20.62
N GLY A 798 28.06 -37.79 -20.57
CA GLY A 798 28.37 -38.73 -19.49
C GLY A 798 29.10 -38.13 -18.28
N THR A 799 29.43 -36.84 -18.30
CA THR A 799 30.12 -36.18 -17.18
C THR A 799 29.18 -35.92 -16.01
N THR A 800 29.72 -35.93 -14.78
CA THR A 800 28.96 -35.77 -13.53
C THR A 800 28.93 -34.35 -12.98
N GLY A 801 29.57 -33.40 -13.64
CA GLY A 801 29.65 -32.00 -13.23
C GLY A 801 29.83 -31.08 -14.42
N ASP A 802 30.01 -29.79 -14.12
CA ASP A 802 30.23 -28.77 -15.15
C ASP A 802 31.42 -29.15 -16.04
N SER A 803 31.19 -29.21 -17.34
CA SER A 803 32.20 -29.62 -18.32
C SER A 803 31.89 -29.01 -19.68
N TYR A 804 32.89 -28.99 -20.56
CA TYR A 804 32.73 -28.42 -21.89
C TYR A 804 33.41 -29.23 -22.97
N ALA A 805 32.87 -29.12 -24.18
CA ALA A 805 33.51 -29.53 -25.41
C ALA A 805 33.66 -28.32 -26.33
N TYR A 806 34.75 -28.27 -27.10
CA TYR A 806 34.98 -27.25 -28.11
C TYR A 806 35.45 -27.91 -29.40
N GLU A 807 34.66 -27.78 -30.46
CA GLU A 807 34.89 -28.37 -31.78
C GLU A 807 34.31 -27.44 -32.85
N ASN A 808 35.03 -27.25 -33.97
CA ASN A 808 34.56 -26.48 -35.14
C ASN A 808 34.03 -25.05 -34.84
N GLY A 809 34.68 -24.32 -33.91
CA GLY A 809 34.25 -22.96 -33.56
C GLY A 809 32.98 -22.91 -32.69
N GLN A 810 32.59 -24.04 -32.10
CA GLN A 810 31.39 -24.17 -31.29
C GLN A 810 31.75 -24.67 -29.89
N LEU A 811 31.38 -23.88 -28.88
CA LEU A 811 31.45 -24.26 -27.49
C LEU A 811 30.16 -24.98 -27.11
N THR A 812 30.25 -26.16 -26.50
CA THR A 812 29.12 -26.85 -25.86
C THR A 812 29.42 -27.07 -24.39
N LEU A 813 28.57 -26.54 -23.53
CA LEU A 813 28.62 -26.61 -22.08
C LEU A 813 27.58 -27.59 -21.58
N LYS A 814 27.95 -28.44 -20.63
CA LYS A 814 26.98 -29.14 -19.77
C LYS A 814 27.07 -28.52 -18.38
N LEU A 815 25.98 -27.89 -17.96
CA LEU A 815 25.85 -27.34 -16.62
C LEU A 815 25.14 -28.35 -15.73
N VAL A 816 25.61 -28.49 -14.49
CA VAL A 816 25.06 -29.40 -13.48
C VAL A 816 24.91 -28.66 -12.16
N VAL A 817 23.69 -28.60 -11.64
CA VAL A 817 23.43 -28.00 -10.33
C VAL A 817 24.11 -28.83 -9.25
N GLN A 818 24.91 -28.18 -8.42
CA GLN A 818 25.67 -28.85 -7.37
C GLN A 818 24.84 -28.99 -6.08
N ALA A 819 25.32 -29.85 -5.17
CA ALA A 819 24.73 -30.01 -3.84
C ALA A 819 24.62 -28.64 -3.12
N SER A 820 23.56 -28.49 -2.30
CA SER A 820 23.24 -27.30 -1.51
C SER A 820 23.10 -25.99 -2.29
N ARG A 821 22.76 -26.06 -3.58
CA ARG A 821 22.52 -24.88 -4.44
C ARG A 821 21.31 -25.12 -5.32
N ASP A 822 20.77 -24.03 -5.85
CA ASP A 822 19.66 -24.03 -6.80
C ASP A 822 20.05 -23.51 -8.20
N TYR A 823 21.36 -23.43 -8.47
CA TYR A 823 21.92 -22.86 -9.69
C TYR A 823 23.18 -23.61 -10.14
N ALA A 824 23.52 -23.44 -11.43
CA ALA A 824 24.82 -23.76 -12.01
C ALA A 824 25.24 -22.62 -12.94
N GLN A 825 26.49 -22.21 -12.89
CA GLN A 825 26.98 -21.12 -13.74
C GLN A 825 28.47 -21.22 -14.04
N VAL A 826 28.88 -20.54 -15.10
CA VAL A 826 30.25 -20.48 -15.59
C VAL A 826 30.61 -19.07 -16.10
N GLU A 827 31.89 -18.73 -15.99
CA GLU A 827 32.55 -17.62 -16.70
C GLU A 827 33.19 -18.18 -17.97
N ILE A 828 32.94 -17.56 -19.12
CA ILE A 828 33.46 -17.94 -20.43
C ILE A 828 34.33 -16.80 -20.94
N CYS A 829 35.63 -17.04 -21.04
CA CYS A 829 36.62 -15.99 -21.32
C CYS A 829 37.44 -16.33 -22.55
N THR A 830 37.71 -15.34 -23.40
CA THR A 830 38.57 -15.52 -24.58
C THR A 830 40.06 -15.59 -24.24
N THR A 831 40.44 -15.15 -23.04
CA THR A 831 41.81 -15.10 -22.54
C THR A 831 41.94 -15.76 -21.16
N ASP A 832 43.17 -16.13 -20.80
CA ASP A 832 43.49 -16.66 -19.47
C ASP A 832 43.10 -15.66 -18.38
N LEU A 833 42.34 -16.16 -17.40
CA LEU A 833 41.84 -15.40 -16.27
C LEU A 833 41.01 -14.17 -16.66
N CYS A 834 40.44 -14.17 -17.87
CA CYS A 834 39.58 -13.09 -18.39
C CYS A 834 40.29 -11.72 -18.44
N LYS A 835 41.63 -11.74 -18.57
CA LYS A 835 42.48 -10.55 -18.57
C LYS A 835 42.60 -9.92 -19.95
#